data_AF-A0A0S7B8I8-F1
#
_entry.id   AF-A0A0S7B8I8-F1
#
_cell.length_a   1.000
_cell.length_b   1.000
_cell.length_c   1.000
_cell.angle_alpha   90.00
_cell.angle_beta   90.00
_cell.angle_gamma   90.00
#
_symmetry.space_group_name_H-M   'P 1'
#
loop_
_entity.id
_entity.type
_entity.pdbx_description
1 polymer ?
#
loop_
_entity_poly.entity_id
_entity_poly.type
_entity_poly.pdbx_seq_one_letter_code
_entity_poly.pdbx_strand_id
1 'polypeptide(L)'
;MPSKPKQSILRFIQWAVIASLSLGLTLGVVTPVKAVAEVVRFERLTSDQGLSQSWVRTILQDWQGYLWFGTEYGLNRYDGYEFEIYRHDLEDPDSLADSNVIALLEDTNHRLWVGTLNGLDRLDRDGNRFVHYHSDAYDPNSLGGMEISVLYQDRQGVLWVGTEDGGLSRYNAATDNFTRFQFASADPTSLSNNDVLSIFEDHNGILWVGTALGGLNALDPNTGKFTRYRANSKDSASLSSDAVRAIYEDSLGNLWVGTDTGGLNLFDRKANTFTHYRYQVDDAYSLSGDEVRVIYEDRSGELWVGTKAGLNRMDRNLGRFIRYRHDPSDPYSISSDSIWSLYEDRGGILWIGTGGGGVSKYAGSLQKFTLHQYRPDQTATLSDNDILAITEDRQGRLWVGTHFGGLDRLDDVENDVRVFRHNPHDSTSIAGDDVRALLVDHTGRLWVGLNRGGLDYLDPYSDDFVHLANSADDPAGLGEDRVATLFEDRDETLWVGLWTQGLDRLDSASKTFTHFRHDPADSNSLVDDRVRVIYQDKEGLFWIGTYGGFSIWDSGENLFTNYSNDPNNPDSLSNDIVRAFHEDASGNMWIATYGGGLNYFDRKTQKFSHYTIKNGLPSDALYSLLADETGEMWISSNSGLTHFDPKRISFRNYTTKDGLQGDEFNGGSAFRNAEGEMFFGGINGFNSFYPQQVADNSSVPPVVITAFRKFNKTVRTDLQPGETIELDYTDNFISFDFAALDYYAPLRNQYTYMLEGFDRQWVAAGTRRYASYTNLRGGDYVFRVRGSNSDGIWNVDGFSVNIHITPPFWERWWFFGMIAVVLAGGAFGAYRMRVQEIKDRNRSLEVQVRERTMEIERRQLVAEGLRKIISMLNSNYSLSESLDTILVQAAQFTGACCAYIFQTCEDCGDLAVLALKEDHNLSDEALRNWKGFIGDEVTNNLIRGQSMAVSDLSALRAETGESQYPYAVNHNALLAVPLPVSGKVGGGLILLFEKTRNLTQEEINLATTLADQASLAIANAQLRAQAEQNAIAAERSRLARDLHDAVTQTLFTTSLIADVLPRIWERNPEEGRKRLEQIRQLTRGALAEMRTLLLELRPASLTETNLADLVRQLSLAFTGRTQIPVEVSVEGNFVLPPDVQVTLYRIAQELLNNVAKHAQATQVSVKLSEVNGQILLQVCDNGKGFDIEAVPSGHMGLGIIRERATSVGATLDVESRPGDGTRVAVYWDGIIQES
;
A
#
# COMPACT_ATOMS: atom_id res chain seq x y z
N MET A 1 22.43 90.82 -0.05
CA MET A 1 21.27 91.31 0.71
C MET A 1 20.00 90.91 -0.03
N PRO A 2 18.86 90.63 0.63
CA PRO A 2 18.60 89.95 1.92
C PRO A 2 17.94 88.56 1.63
N SER A 3 18.01 87.44 2.38
CA SER A 3 18.03 87.04 3.81
C SER A 3 16.68 86.55 4.37
N LYS A 4 16.65 85.23 4.65
CA LYS A 4 15.70 84.37 5.41
C LYS A 4 14.44 83.87 4.64
N PRO A 5 14.03 82.58 4.81
CA PRO A 5 14.23 81.70 5.97
C PRO A 5 14.88 80.32 5.66
N LYS A 6 15.86 79.89 6.47
CA LYS A 6 16.46 78.53 6.43
C LYS A 6 16.25 77.71 7.72
N GLN A 7 15.50 78.21 8.70
CA GLN A 7 15.31 77.53 9.99
C GLN A 7 14.07 76.61 10.05
N SER A 8 13.11 76.70 9.13
CA SER A 8 11.93 75.82 9.14
C SER A 8 12.21 74.46 8.49
N ILE A 9 13.01 74.42 7.43
CA ILE A 9 13.29 73.17 6.68
C ILE A 9 14.15 72.21 7.51
N LEU A 10 15.10 72.71 8.31
CA LEU A 10 15.94 71.85 9.14
C LEU A 10 15.14 71.18 10.29
N ARG A 11 14.13 71.86 10.84
CA ARG A 11 13.23 71.29 11.86
C ARG A 11 12.27 70.27 11.26
N PHE A 12 11.82 70.46 10.02
CA PHE A 12 10.96 69.49 9.35
C PHE A 12 11.74 68.21 8.97
N ILE A 13 13.00 68.34 8.54
CA ILE A 13 13.88 67.18 8.27
C ILE A 13 14.24 66.46 9.57
N GLN A 14 14.51 67.17 10.68
CA GLN A 14 14.74 66.51 11.98
C GLN A 14 13.49 65.80 12.50
N TRP A 15 12.29 66.37 12.35
CA TRP A 15 11.05 65.67 12.73
C TRP A 15 10.72 64.50 11.81
N ALA A 16 10.98 64.60 10.51
CA ALA A 16 10.81 63.48 9.58
C ALA A 16 11.82 62.36 9.85
N VAL A 17 13.07 62.68 10.18
CA VAL A 17 14.11 61.67 10.51
C VAL A 17 13.84 61.02 11.87
N ILE A 18 13.36 61.77 12.87
CA ILE A 18 12.97 61.20 14.18
C ILE A 18 11.69 60.36 14.05
N ALA A 19 10.71 60.78 13.24
CA ALA A 19 9.52 59.97 12.95
C ALA A 19 9.86 58.71 12.13
N SER A 20 10.84 58.78 11.22
CA SER A 20 11.33 57.62 10.46
C SER A 20 12.16 56.67 11.32
N LEU A 21 12.95 57.19 12.27
CA LEU A 21 13.71 56.38 13.23
C LEU A 21 12.81 55.78 14.33
N SER A 22 11.68 56.40 14.67
CA SER A 22 10.72 55.83 15.61
C SER A 22 9.71 54.86 14.96
N LEU A 23 9.45 54.97 13.65
CA LEU A 23 8.73 53.93 12.89
C LEU A 23 9.64 52.77 12.44
N GLY A 24 10.95 52.98 12.36
CA GLY A 24 11.93 51.94 11.99
C GLY A 24 12.43 51.09 13.16
N LEU A 25 12.12 51.48 14.41
CA LEU A 25 12.53 50.77 15.63
C LEU A 25 11.39 49.95 16.28
N THR A 26 10.20 49.90 15.68
CA THR A 26 9.06 49.10 16.14
C THR A 26 8.60 48.03 15.14
N LEU A 27 9.41 47.73 14.12
CA LEU A 27 9.19 46.64 13.15
C LEU A 27 10.28 45.55 13.22
N GLY A 28 11.03 45.51 14.32
CA GLY A 28 11.57 44.23 14.77
C GLY A 28 10.40 43.46 15.36
N VAL A 29 9.77 42.60 14.56
CA VAL A 29 8.98 41.49 15.12
C VAL A 29 10.00 40.66 15.90
N VAL A 30 10.17 40.99 17.18
CA VAL A 30 10.71 40.06 18.15
C VAL A 30 9.65 38.96 18.16
N THR A 31 9.90 37.86 17.46
CA THR A 31 9.12 36.65 17.68
C THR A 31 9.28 36.34 19.16
N PRO A 32 8.21 36.41 19.97
CA PRO A 32 8.32 35.96 21.35
C PRO A 32 8.80 34.52 21.32
N VAL A 33 9.83 34.21 22.11
CA VAL A 33 10.22 32.83 22.37
C VAL A 33 9.02 32.21 23.09
N LYS A 34 8.34 31.25 22.45
CA LYS A 34 7.19 30.55 23.04
C LYS A 34 7.63 29.83 24.33
N ALA A 35 6.78 29.81 25.36
CA ALA A 35 7.09 29.24 26.69
C ALA A 35 7.32 27.74 26.71
N VAL A 36 6.80 27.05 25.70
CA VAL A 36 7.00 25.63 25.52
C VAL A 36 8.04 25.46 24.43
N ALA A 37 9.08 24.68 24.75
CA ALA A 37 10.06 24.28 23.76
C ALA A 37 9.35 23.57 22.60
N GLU A 38 9.41 24.16 21.41
CA GLU A 38 8.87 23.54 20.20
C GLU A 38 9.49 22.15 20.02
N VAL A 39 8.63 21.13 19.97
CA VAL A 39 9.07 19.75 19.80
C VAL A 39 9.43 19.52 18.34
N VAL A 40 10.72 19.60 18.04
CA VAL A 40 11.26 19.22 16.73
C VAL A 40 11.20 17.70 16.55
N ARG A 41 10.62 17.25 15.43
CA ARG A 41 10.53 15.83 15.06
C ARG A 41 11.50 15.50 13.93
N PHE A 42 12.31 14.48 14.13
CA PHE A 42 13.21 13.88 13.14
C PHE A 42 12.68 12.51 12.71
N GLU A 43 12.43 12.32 11.42
CA GLU A 43 12.19 10.99 10.85
C GLU A 43 13.53 10.28 10.61
N ARG A 44 13.54 8.94 10.62
CA ARG A 44 14.78 8.16 10.50
C ARG A 44 14.72 7.22 9.30
N LEU A 45 15.82 7.15 8.54
CA LEU A 45 16.08 6.12 7.54
C LEU A 45 17.29 5.29 8.01
N THR A 46 17.08 4.00 8.21
CA THR A 46 18.07 3.04 8.67
C THR A 46 18.16 1.85 7.72
N SER A 47 18.94 0.82 8.09
CA SER A 47 19.01 -0.44 7.36
C SER A 47 17.66 -1.14 7.21
N ASP A 48 16.71 -0.88 8.13
CA ASP A 48 15.36 -1.47 8.05
C ASP A 48 14.57 -0.94 6.86
N GLN A 49 14.92 0.24 6.36
CA GLN A 49 14.37 0.84 5.14
C GLN A 49 15.22 0.55 3.89
N GLY A 50 16.32 -0.20 4.01
CA GLY A 50 17.17 -0.62 2.88
C GLY A 50 18.49 0.14 2.72
N LEU A 51 18.82 1.07 3.62
CA LEU A 51 20.14 1.73 3.62
C LEU A 51 21.25 0.69 3.84
N SER A 52 22.34 0.75 3.06
CA SER A 52 23.38 -0.27 3.08
C SER A 52 24.10 -0.39 4.43
N GLN A 53 24.31 0.72 5.14
CA GLN A 53 25.06 0.80 6.40
C GLN A 53 24.72 2.11 7.15
N SER A 54 24.84 2.11 8.49
CA SER A 54 24.33 3.18 9.37
C SER A 54 25.27 4.35 9.67
N TRP A 55 26.50 4.35 9.13
CA TRP A 55 27.41 5.50 9.11
C TRP A 55 27.26 6.22 7.77
N VAL A 56 26.57 7.35 7.78
CA VAL A 56 26.33 8.16 6.58
C VAL A 56 27.26 9.37 6.61
N ARG A 57 28.31 9.35 5.79
CA ARG A 57 29.38 10.35 5.79
C ARG A 57 29.08 11.57 4.95
N THR A 58 28.32 11.39 3.87
CA THR A 58 28.04 12.43 2.89
C THR A 58 26.69 12.21 2.23
N ILE A 59 26.02 13.30 1.86
CA ILE A 59 24.70 13.32 1.25
C ILE A 59 24.73 14.31 0.09
N LEU A 60 24.07 13.96 -1.01
CA LEU A 60 23.95 14.79 -2.20
C LEU A 60 22.60 14.53 -2.87
N GLN A 61 21.99 15.54 -3.50
CA GLN A 61 20.91 15.36 -4.46
C GLN A 61 21.40 15.65 -5.87
N ASP A 62 21.15 14.74 -6.80
CA ASP A 62 21.59 14.89 -8.19
C ASP A 62 20.63 15.71 -9.05
N TRP A 63 21.01 16.02 -10.29
CA TRP A 63 20.24 16.83 -11.23
C TRP A 63 18.86 16.26 -11.56
N GLN A 64 18.71 14.94 -11.64
CA GLN A 64 17.42 14.26 -11.86
C GLN A 64 16.53 14.36 -10.61
N GLY A 65 17.13 14.47 -9.43
CA GLY A 65 16.47 14.65 -8.15
C GLY A 65 16.69 13.51 -7.17
N TYR A 66 17.47 12.48 -7.52
CA TYR A 66 17.77 11.37 -6.61
C TYR A 66 18.65 11.83 -5.46
N LEU A 67 18.39 11.31 -4.27
CA LEU A 67 19.30 11.45 -3.14
C LEU A 67 20.34 10.35 -3.16
N TRP A 68 21.57 10.72 -2.83
CA TRP A 68 22.73 9.86 -2.78
C TRP A 68 23.35 9.93 -1.39
N PHE A 69 23.60 8.76 -0.79
CA PHE A 69 24.21 8.63 0.53
C PHE A 69 25.49 7.80 0.45
N GLY A 70 26.61 8.43 0.82
CA GLY A 70 27.89 7.74 0.98
C GLY A 70 27.99 7.12 2.38
N THR A 71 28.25 5.81 2.44
CA THR A 71 28.37 5.06 3.70
C THR A 71 29.69 4.33 3.79
N GLU A 72 30.00 3.76 4.96
CA GLU A 72 31.21 2.92 5.11
C GLU A 72 31.14 1.61 4.31
N TYR A 73 29.98 1.24 3.78
CA TYR A 73 29.80 0.01 3.02
C TYR A 73 28.78 0.15 1.88
N GLY A 74 29.01 1.13 1.01
CA GLY A 74 28.34 1.32 -0.27
C GLY A 74 27.93 2.76 -0.52
N LEU A 75 27.74 3.06 -1.81
CA LEU A 75 27.04 4.24 -2.29
C LEU A 75 25.55 3.88 -2.47
N ASN A 76 24.66 4.68 -1.92
CA ASN A 76 23.22 4.41 -1.94
C ASN A 76 22.50 5.49 -2.74
N ARG A 77 21.76 5.12 -3.78
CA ARG A 77 20.81 6.01 -4.48
C ARG A 77 19.41 5.77 -3.95
N TYR A 78 18.66 6.83 -3.67
CA TYR A 78 17.34 6.78 -3.05
C TYR A 78 16.30 7.58 -3.84
N ASP A 79 15.21 6.92 -4.19
CA ASP A 79 14.11 7.47 -4.99
C ASP A 79 12.90 7.98 -4.15
N GLY A 80 13.00 7.89 -2.82
CA GLY A 80 11.93 8.23 -1.89
C GLY A 80 11.18 7.01 -1.36
N TYR A 81 11.47 5.83 -1.88
CA TYR A 81 10.82 4.56 -1.52
C TYR A 81 11.84 3.43 -1.32
N GLU A 82 12.82 3.30 -2.22
CA GLU A 82 13.76 2.19 -2.30
C GLU A 82 15.19 2.70 -2.49
N PHE A 83 16.15 1.90 -2.01
CA PHE A 83 17.58 2.13 -2.20
C PHE A 83 18.16 1.21 -3.28
N GLU A 84 18.95 1.79 -4.17
CA GLU A 84 19.86 1.07 -5.06
C GLU A 84 21.30 1.24 -4.56
N ILE A 85 22.00 0.12 -4.36
CA ILE A 85 23.29 0.09 -3.66
C ILE A 85 24.39 -0.29 -4.63
N TYR A 86 25.42 0.55 -4.71
CA TYR A 86 26.65 0.30 -5.45
C TYR A 86 27.77 -0.04 -4.46
N ARG A 87 28.56 -1.07 -4.77
CA ARG A 87 29.68 -1.57 -3.96
C ARG A 87 30.85 -1.94 -4.85
N HIS A 88 32.01 -2.10 -4.21
CA HIS A 88 33.17 -2.70 -4.84
C HIS A 88 32.94 -4.20 -5.06
N ASP A 89 33.21 -4.67 -6.28
CA ASP A 89 33.21 -6.07 -6.67
C ASP A 89 34.55 -6.40 -7.35
N LEU A 90 35.24 -7.42 -6.83
CA LEU A 90 36.54 -7.85 -7.35
C LEU A 90 36.46 -8.47 -8.74
N GLU A 91 35.30 -9.01 -9.13
CA GLU A 91 35.07 -9.62 -10.43
C GLU A 91 34.57 -8.62 -11.48
N ASP A 92 34.13 -7.44 -11.05
CA ASP A 92 33.59 -6.38 -11.91
C ASP A 92 34.45 -5.10 -11.85
N PRO A 93 35.33 -4.87 -12.85
CA PRO A 93 36.19 -3.68 -12.90
C PRO A 93 35.41 -2.39 -13.17
N ASP A 94 34.12 -2.47 -13.49
CA ASP A 94 33.25 -1.30 -13.68
C ASP A 94 32.50 -0.94 -12.38
N SER A 95 32.66 -1.71 -11.29
CA SER A 95 32.12 -1.43 -9.94
C SER A 95 32.90 -0.34 -9.20
N LEU A 96 32.51 0.07 -7.99
CA LEU A 96 33.24 1.10 -7.22
C LEU A 96 34.69 0.67 -6.89
N ALA A 97 35.64 1.62 -6.77
CA ALA A 97 37.02 1.29 -6.35
C ALA A 97 37.11 0.81 -4.90
N ASP A 98 36.24 1.33 -4.03
CA ASP A 98 36.06 0.89 -2.65
C ASP A 98 34.60 1.11 -2.21
N SER A 99 34.13 0.29 -1.27
CA SER A 99 32.78 0.44 -0.72
C SER A 99 32.70 1.53 0.36
N ASN A 100 33.81 1.97 0.93
CA ASN A 100 33.83 3.03 1.92
C ASN A 100 33.84 4.40 1.25
N VAL A 101 32.65 4.99 1.14
CA VAL A 101 32.40 6.26 0.46
C VAL A 101 32.48 7.41 1.45
N ILE A 102 33.42 8.32 1.21
CA ILE A 102 33.75 9.43 2.12
C ILE A 102 33.15 10.75 1.63
N ALA A 103 33.20 11.01 0.32
CA ALA A 103 32.79 12.28 -0.28
C ALA A 103 31.99 12.07 -1.56
N LEU A 104 31.01 12.92 -1.80
CA LEU A 104 30.20 12.94 -3.02
C LEU A 104 30.15 14.35 -3.58
N LEU A 105 30.21 14.46 -4.90
CA LEU A 105 30.02 15.71 -5.62
C LEU A 105 29.44 15.44 -7.00
N GLU A 106 28.40 16.17 -7.39
CA GLU A 106 27.98 16.25 -8.79
C GLU A 106 28.52 17.53 -9.41
N ASP A 107 29.23 17.41 -10.53
CA ASP A 107 29.79 18.56 -11.22
C ASP A 107 28.77 19.25 -12.15
N THR A 108 29.13 20.44 -12.63
CA THR A 108 28.33 21.22 -13.59
C THR A 108 27.99 20.51 -14.91
N ASN A 109 28.65 19.40 -15.24
CA ASN A 109 28.33 18.56 -16.41
C ASN A 109 27.50 17.32 -16.01
N HIS A 110 26.93 17.30 -14.80
CA HIS A 110 26.10 16.23 -14.26
C HIS A 110 26.83 14.89 -14.10
N ARG A 111 28.15 14.93 -13.92
CA ARG A 111 28.96 13.74 -13.61
C ARG A 111 29.05 13.61 -12.10
N LEU A 112 28.72 12.42 -11.60
CA LEU A 112 28.81 12.11 -10.18
C LEU A 112 30.23 11.62 -9.86
N TRP A 113 30.89 12.31 -8.96
CA TRP A 113 32.21 11.99 -8.42
C TRP A 113 32.07 11.42 -7.01
N VAL A 114 32.80 10.33 -6.76
CA VAL A 114 32.71 9.55 -5.53
C VAL A 114 34.12 9.39 -4.96
N GLY A 115 34.38 10.07 -3.85
CA GLY A 115 35.63 9.93 -3.10
C GLY A 115 35.55 8.73 -2.16
N THR A 116 36.51 7.83 -2.26
CA THR A 116 36.58 6.61 -1.45
C THR A 116 37.90 6.52 -0.68
N LEU A 117 38.07 5.50 0.16
CA LEU A 117 39.37 5.19 0.78
C LEU A 117 40.42 4.68 -0.22
N ASN A 118 40.03 4.26 -1.43
CA ASN A 118 40.96 3.73 -2.43
C ASN A 118 40.94 4.51 -3.75
N GLY A 119 40.79 5.83 -3.65
CA GLY A 119 40.86 6.75 -4.78
C GLY A 119 39.54 7.43 -5.07
N LEU A 120 39.52 8.09 -6.22
CA LEU A 120 38.38 8.85 -6.72
C LEU A 120 37.72 8.08 -7.86
N ASP A 121 36.41 7.94 -7.81
CA ASP A 121 35.61 7.37 -8.88
C ASP A 121 34.76 8.43 -9.56
N ARG A 122 34.48 8.23 -10.84
CA ARG A 122 33.47 8.98 -11.58
C ARG A 122 32.46 8.02 -12.18
N LEU A 123 31.19 8.17 -11.82
CA LEU A 123 30.10 7.37 -12.39
C LEU A 123 29.80 7.83 -13.82
N ASP A 124 29.98 6.91 -14.75
CA ASP A 124 29.46 6.98 -16.11
C ASP A 124 28.05 6.37 -16.12
N ARG A 125 27.03 7.25 -16.17
CA ARG A 125 25.63 6.85 -16.08
C ARG A 125 25.19 5.97 -17.27
N ASP A 126 25.83 6.14 -18.42
CA ASP A 126 25.57 5.33 -19.63
C ASP A 126 26.20 3.93 -19.48
N GLY A 127 25.58 3.09 -18.64
CA GLY A 127 26.00 1.71 -18.38
C GLY A 127 26.33 1.37 -16.93
N ASN A 128 26.13 2.29 -15.97
CA ASN A 128 26.47 2.12 -14.55
C ASN A 128 27.94 1.71 -14.31
N ARG A 129 28.87 2.38 -15.00
CA ARG A 129 30.30 2.09 -14.89
C ARG A 129 31.03 3.16 -14.08
N PHE A 130 31.93 2.76 -13.19
CA PHE A 130 32.83 3.68 -12.49
C PHE A 130 34.18 3.79 -13.19
N VAL A 131 34.65 5.02 -13.39
CA VAL A 131 36.00 5.32 -13.88
C VAL A 131 36.88 5.69 -12.70
N HIS A 132 37.96 4.93 -12.50
CA HIS A 132 38.85 5.03 -11.34
C HIS A 132 40.04 5.96 -11.58
N TYR A 133 40.34 6.81 -10.60
CA TYR A 133 41.55 7.64 -10.54
C TYR A 133 42.33 7.29 -9.27
N HIS A 134 43.53 6.75 -9.45
CA HIS A 134 44.42 6.35 -8.36
C HIS A 134 45.61 7.30 -8.22
N SER A 135 46.22 7.28 -7.03
CA SER A 135 47.50 7.94 -6.79
C SER A 135 48.66 7.09 -7.30
N ASP A 136 49.53 7.70 -8.11
CA ASP A 136 50.83 7.15 -8.49
C ASP A 136 51.94 8.10 -8.02
N ALA A 137 52.84 7.58 -7.20
CA ALA A 137 53.98 8.33 -6.67
C ALA A 137 54.98 8.74 -7.76
N TYR A 138 54.99 8.05 -8.91
CA TYR A 138 55.92 8.28 -10.01
C TYR A 138 55.32 9.12 -11.14
N ASP A 139 53.99 9.26 -11.21
CA ASP A 139 53.31 10.17 -12.15
C ASP A 139 52.84 11.44 -11.44
N PRO A 140 53.51 12.59 -11.64
CA PRO A 140 53.11 13.86 -11.02
C PRO A 140 51.76 14.39 -11.50
N ASN A 141 51.18 13.81 -12.58
CA ASN A 141 49.88 14.18 -13.11
C ASN A 141 48.74 13.28 -12.60
N SER A 142 49.02 12.26 -11.80
CA SER A 142 47.99 11.43 -11.16
C SER A 142 47.52 12.06 -9.84
N LEU A 143 46.54 11.45 -9.17
CA LEU A 143 45.97 11.95 -7.92
C LEU A 143 47.04 12.06 -6.81
N GLY A 144 46.93 13.06 -5.93
CA GLY A 144 47.96 13.34 -4.91
C GLY A 144 48.12 12.26 -3.83
N GLY A 145 47.02 11.62 -3.43
CA GLY A 145 46.92 10.65 -2.34
C GLY A 145 45.82 9.63 -2.62
N MET A 146 45.84 8.49 -1.93
CA MET A 146 44.90 7.39 -2.17
C MET A 146 43.55 7.61 -1.46
N GLU A 147 43.58 8.06 -0.21
CA GLU A 147 42.37 8.28 0.59
C GLU A 147 41.78 9.66 0.32
N ILE A 148 40.57 9.69 -0.24
CA ILE A 148 39.85 10.93 -0.54
C ILE A 148 39.08 11.38 0.68
N SER A 149 39.33 12.61 1.13
CA SER A 149 38.70 13.18 2.32
C SER A 149 37.58 14.16 2.00
N VAL A 150 37.70 14.92 0.90
CA VAL A 150 36.73 15.96 0.52
C VAL A 150 36.81 16.25 -0.98
N LEU A 151 35.65 16.52 -1.58
CA LEU A 151 35.51 16.98 -2.96
C LEU A 151 34.86 18.36 -2.97
N TYR A 152 35.32 19.24 -3.85
CA TYR A 152 34.74 20.57 -4.02
C TYR A 152 34.85 21.04 -5.47
N GLN A 153 33.83 21.71 -5.99
CA GLN A 153 33.88 22.36 -7.30
C GLN A 153 33.81 23.87 -7.07
N ASP A 154 34.81 24.60 -7.58
CA ASP A 154 34.79 26.07 -7.52
C ASP A 154 33.78 26.66 -8.51
N ARG A 155 33.49 27.96 -8.36
CA ARG A 155 32.57 28.72 -9.22
C ARG A 155 33.03 28.80 -10.68
N GLN A 156 34.29 28.49 -10.97
CA GLN A 156 34.81 28.41 -12.34
C GLN A 156 34.64 26.99 -12.94
N GLY A 157 34.08 26.06 -12.17
CA GLY A 157 33.79 24.69 -12.59
C GLY A 157 34.97 23.72 -12.42
N VAL A 158 36.04 24.13 -11.73
CA VAL A 158 37.21 23.28 -11.51
C VAL A 158 36.98 22.39 -10.30
N LEU A 159 37.25 21.09 -10.46
CA LEU A 159 37.18 20.11 -9.40
C LEU A 159 38.48 20.11 -8.57
N TRP A 160 38.32 20.23 -7.26
CA TRP A 160 39.36 20.17 -6.24
C TRP A 160 39.13 18.94 -5.36
N VAL A 161 40.22 18.23 -5.07
CA VAL A 161 40.21 16.96 -4.35
C VAL A 161 41.18 17.05 -3.18
N GLY A 162 40.67 16.96 -1.96
CA GLY A 162 41.47 16.82 -0.75
C GLY A 162 41.79 15.35 -0.49
N THR A 163 42.99 15.10 0.03
CA THR A 163 43.46 13.75 0.39
C THR A 163 44.09 13.77 1.79
N GLU A 164 44.12 12.62 2.46
CA GLU A 164 44.65 12.50 3.84
C GLU A 164 46.18 12.64 3.91
N ASP A 165 46.93 12.26 2.88
CA ASP A 165 48.41 12.30 2.89
C ASP A 165 49.03 12.99 1.66
N GLY A 166 48.23 13.18 0.61
CA GLY A 166 48.66 13.64 -0.71
C GLY A 166 48.50 15.13 -0.98
N GLY A 167 47.92 15.90 -0.04
CA GLY A 167 47.63 17.32 -0.19
C GLY A 167 46.36 17.59 -1.00
N LEU A 168 46.33 18.75 -1.64
CA LEU A 168 45.21 19.21 -2.47
C LEU A 168 45.52 18.95 -3.95
N SER A 169 44.60 18.32 -4.67
CA SER A 169 44.72 18.07 -6.12
C SER A 169 43.67 18.88 -6.89
N ARG A 170 44.08 19.48 -8.00
CA ARG A 170 43.20 20.20 -8.94
C ARG A 170 43.07 19.41 -10.23
N TYR A 171 41.85 19.02 -10.58
CA TYR A 171 41.55 18.24 -11.78
C TYR A 171 41.50 19.14 -13.02
N ASN A 172 42.09 18.67 -14.12
CA ASN A 172 42.03 19.31 -15.43
C ASN A 172 41.22 18.44 -16.39
N ALA A 173 39.99 18.87 -16.66
CA ALA A 173 39.06 18.15 -17.52
C ALA A 173 39.52 18.03 -18.99
N ALA A 174 40.42 18.90 -19.47
CA ALA A 174 40.89 18.87 -20.86
C ALA A 174 41.96 17.79 -21.10
N THR A 175 42.74 17.47 -20.07
CA THR A 175 43.85 16.51 -20.14
C THR A 175 43.61 15.26 -19.29
N ASP A 176 42.48 15.20 -18.58
CA ASP A 176 42.08 14.12 -17.68
C ASP A 176 43.16 13.78 -16.63
N ASN A 177 43.74 14.82 -16.03
CA ASN A 177 44.86 14.69 -15.09
C ASN A 177 44.79 15.70 -13.93
N PHE A 178 45.74 15.64 -13.00
CA PHE A 178 45.74 16.42 -11.76
C PHE A 178 46.99 17.29 -11.61
N THR A 179 46.80 18.48 -11.04
CA THR A 179 47.89 19.33 -10.51
C THR A 179 47.88 19.24 -8.98
N ARG A 180 49.02 18.89 -8.36
CA ARG A 180 49.11 18.69 -6.90
C ARG A 180 49.66 19.92 -6.18
N PHE A 181 49.10 20.23 -5.01
CA PHE A 181 49.54 21.26 -4.07
C PHE A 181 49.85 20.59 -2.73
N GLN A 182 51.14 20.54 -2.37
CA GLN A 182 51.64 19.82 -1.20
C GLN A 182 52.42 20.74 -0.27
N PHE A 183 52.58 20.31 0.98
CA PHE A 183 53.38 20.97 1.99
C PHE A 183 54.87 20.92 1.62
N ALA A 184 55.46 22.10 1.48
CA ALA A 184 56.89 22.30 1.38
C ALA A 184 57.38 23.06 2.60
N SER A 185 58.16 22.39 3.46
CA SER A 185 58.68 22.97 4.71
C SER A 185 59.53 24.23 4.51
N ALA A 186 60.19 24.35 3.36
CA ALA A 186 61.00 25.51 2.98
C ALA A 186 60.20 26.67 2.37
N ASP A 187 58.93 26.45 1.99
CA ASP A 187 58.09 27.45 1.35
C ASP A 187 56.90 27.82 2.26
N PRO A 188 56.90 29.00 2.90
CA PRO A 188 55.80 29.44 3.75
C PRO A 188 54.51 29.73 2.97
N THR A 189 54.58 29.80 1.64
CA THR A 189 53.44 30.02 0.74
C THR A 189 52.90 28.74 0.12
N SER A 190 53.40 27.57 0.51
CA SER A 190 52.82 26.26 0.18
C SER A 190 51.71 25.87 1.17
N LEU A 191 51.00 24.77 0.92
CA LEU A 191 50.01 24.21 1.84
C LEU A 191 50.66 23.93 3.22
N SER A 192 49.95 24.09 4.34
CA SER A 192 50.55 23.99 5.68
C SER A 192 50.69 22.55 6.21
N ASN A 193 49.94 21.60 5.67
CA ASN A 193 49.94 20.17 5.96
C ASN A 193 49.24 19.42 4.81
N ASN A 194 49.66 18.20 4.48
CA ASN A 194 49.08 17.43 3.37
C ASN A 194 47.73 16.76 3.68
N ASP A 195 47.36 16.63 4.96
CA ASP A 195 46.09 16.07 5.40
C ASP A 195 45.00 17.13 5.29
N VAL A 196 44.34 17.16 4.13
CA VAL A 196 43.28 18.10 3.80
C VAL A 196 41.95 17.53 4.26
N LEU A 197 41.17 18.28 5.04
CA LEU A 197 39.90 17.80 5.60
C LEU A 197 38.67 18.53 5.06
N SER A 198 38.84 19.77 4.63
CA SER A 198 37.74 20.60 4.12
C SER A 198 38.24 21.58 3.07
N ILE A 199 37.37 21.88 2.10
CA ILE A 199 37.62 22.85 1.03
C ILE A 199 36.35 23.69 0.88
N PHE A 200 36.50 25.02 0.79
CA PHE A 200 35.39 25.94 0.58
C PHE A 200 35.83 27.20 -0.17
N GLU A 201 35.13 27.62 -1.20
CA GLU A 201 35.37 28.90 -1.88
C GLU A 201 34.46 29.99 -1.31
N ASP A 202 35.04 31.09 -0.86
CA ASP A 202 34.27 32.23 -0.37
C ASP A 202 33.73 33.13 -1.50
N HIS A 203 32.90 34.10 -1.14
CA HIS A 203 32.29 35.00 -2.09
C HIS A 203 33.28 35.89 -2.86
N ASN A 204 34.53 36.00 -2.40
CA ASN A 204 35.62 36.75 -3.04
C ASN A 204 36.47 35.87 -3.96
N GLY A 205 36.20 34.58 -4.06
CA GLY A 205 36.97 33.62 -4.88
C GLY A 205 38.25 33.12 -4.22
N ILE A 206 38.39 33.28 -2.89
CA ILE A 206 39.48 32.66 -2.12
C ILE A 206 39.08 31.24 -1.80
N LEU A 207 39.95 30.28 -2.11
CA LEU A 207 39.73 28.88 -1.77
C LEU A 207 40.34 28.58 -0.39
N TRP A 208 39.48 28.37 0.59
CA TRP A 208 39.85 28.01 1.95
C TRP A 208 40.03 26.50 2.08
N VAL A 209 41.14 26.09 2.69
CA VAL A 209 41.56 24.70 2.83
C VAL A 209 41.88 24.42 4.30
N GLY A 210 41.06 23.59 4.93
CA GLY A 210 41.25 23.11 6.29
C GLY A 210 42.11 21.87 6.31
N THR A 211 43.01 21.77 7.29
CA THR A 211 43.93 20.64 7.41
C THR A 211 43.88 20.04 8.82
N ALA A 212 44.25 18.77 8.97
CA ALA A 212 44.15 18.07 10.26
C ALA A 212 45.11 18.59 11.34
N LEU A 213 46.25 19.15 10.95
CA LEU A 213 47.29 19.64 11.89
C LEU A 213 47.94 20.96 11.45
N GLY A 214 47.49 21.54 10.33
CA GLY A 214 48.14 22.70 9.72
C GLY A 214 47.37 24.01 9.87
N GLY A 215 46.19 23.98 10.46
CA GLY A 215 45.27 25.10 10.57
C GLY A 215 44.47 25.35 9.29
N LEU A 216 43.98 26.59 9.17
CA LEU A 216 43.22 27.09 8.03
C LEU A 216 44.16 27.72 7.00
N ASN A 217 44.02 27.38 5.72
CA ASN A 217 44.83 27.92 4.64
C ASN A 217 43.94 28.66 3.63
N ALA A 218 44.34 29.85 3.19
CA ALA A 218 43.69 30.58 2.10
C ALA A 218 44.55 30.48 0.83
N LEU A 219 44.06 29.77 -0.18
CA LEU A 219 44.67 29.68 -1.50
C LEU A 219 44.12 30.78 -2.41
N ASP A 220 45.03 31.55 -3.00
CA ASP A 220 44.70 32.34 -4.19
C ASP A 220 44.86 31.46 -5.44
N PRO A 221 43.74 31.08 -6.11
CA PRO A 221 43.79 30.13 -7.23
C PRO A 221 44.56 30.70 -8.45
N ASN A 222 44.74 32.02 -8.55
CA ASN A 222 45.46 32.64 -9.65
C ASN A 222 46.97 32.55 -9.48
N THR A 223 47.45 32.65 -8.23
CA THR A 223 48.90 32.65 -7.93
C THR A 223 49.40 31.31 -7.41
N GLY A 224 48.51 30.43 -6.96
CA GLY A 224 48.86 29.13 -6.37
C GLY A 224 49.49 29.24 -4.98
N LYS A 225 49.42 30.41 -4.33
CA LYS A 225 50.04 30.69 -3.03
C LYS A 225 49.03 30.61 -1.89
N PHE A 226 49.49 30.11 -0.75
CA PHE A 226 48.72 29.94 0.47
C PHE A 226 49.08 30.98 1.54
N THR A 227 48.07 31.51 2.22
CA THR A 227 48.18 32.22 3.51
C THR A 227 47.71 31.30 4.63
N ARG A 228 48.47 31.17 5.71
CA ARG A 228 48.24 30.17 6.78
C ARG A 228 47.76 30.84 8.06
N TYR A 229 46.71 30.30 8.67
CA TYR A 229 46.15 30.71 9.96
C TYR A 229 46.22 29.53 10.93
N ARG A 230 46.92 29.71 12.05
CA ARG A 230 47.19 28.64 13.04
C ARG A 230 46.79 29.05 14.43
N ALA A 231 46.55 28.05 15.27
CA ALA A 231 46.29 28.22 16.67
C ALA A 231 47.54 28.70 17.41
N ASN A 232 47.35 29.70 18.27
CA ASN A 232 48.39 30.23 19.13
C ASN A 232 47.87 30.33 20.55
N SER A 233 48.38 29.47 21.44
CA SER A 233 47.96 29.43 22.85
C SER A 233 48.21 30.72 23.63
N LYS A 234 49.00 31.66 23.07
CA LYS A 234 49.25 32.99 23.65
C LYS A 234 48.35 34.09 23.10
N ASP A 235 47.53 33.80 22.10
CA ASP A 235 46.65 34.74 21.43
C ASP A 235 45.23 34.17 21.35
N SER A 236 44.35 34.65 22.23
CA SER A 236 42.95 34.21 22.27
C SER A 236 42.14 34.63 21.04
N ALA A 237 42.67 35.52 20.21
CA ALA A 237 42.05 35.93 18.95
C ALA A 237 42.58 35.14 17.74
N SER A 238 43.51 34.19 17.95
CA SER A 238 43.94 33.24 16.92
C SER A 238 42.94 32.08 16.77
N LEU A 239 43.16 31.20 15.79
CA LEU A 239 42.35 30.01 15.59
C LEU A 239 42.34 29.13 16.87
N SER A 240 41.20 28.53 17.24
CA SER A 240 41.10 27.77 18.49
C SER A 240 41.88 26.45 18.49
N SER A 241 42.07 25.83 17.32
CA SER A 241 42.78 24.56 17.12
C SER A 241 43.27 24.42 15.69
N ASP A 242 44.41 23.76 15.47
CA ASP A 242 44.99 23.55 14.13
C ASP A 242 44.30 22.43 13.31
N ALA A 243 43.40 21.67 13.93
CA ALA A 243 42.63 20.61 13.28
C ALA A 243 41.32 21.18 12.72
N VAL A 244 41.35 21.67 11.48
CA VAL A 244 40.21 22.33 10.83
C VAL A 244 39.42 21.33 9.99
N ARG A 245 38.21 21.01 10.44
CA ARG A 245 37.36 19.95 9.89
C ARG A 245 36.24 20.48 9.00
N ALA A 246 35.73 21.67 9.28
CA ALA A 246 34.63 22.29 8.53
C ALA A 246 34.90 23.76 8.26
N ILE A 247 34.51 24.23 7.08
CA ILE A 247 34.59 25.64 6.68
C ILE A 247 33.28 25.97 5.96
N TYR A 248 32.66 27.07 6.33
CA TYR A 248 31.41 27.53 5.72
C TYR A 248 31.32 29.05 5.77
N GLU A 249 30.86 29.67 4.68
CA GLU A 249 30.50 31.09 4.67
C GLU A 249 28.99 31.25 4.64
N ASP A 250 28.43 31.93 5.63
CA ASP A 250 26.99 32.19 5.67
C ASP A 250 26.56 33.28 4.70
N SER A 251 25.25 33.42 4.50
CA SER A 251 24.61 34.40 3.62
C SER A 251 24.89 35.85 3.99
N LEU A 252 25.37 36.10 5.22
CA LEU A 252 25.79 37.42 5.72
C LEU A 252 27.27 37.70 5.45
N GLY A 253 28.02 36.73 4.90
CA GLY A 253 29.45 36.83 4.60
C GLY A 253 30.36 36.49 5.78
N ASN A 254 29.83 35.87 6.84
CA ASN A 254 30.62 35.43 7.97
C ASN A 254 31.30 34.09 7.65
N LEU A 255 32.61 34.00 7.86
CA LEU A 255 33.34 32.74 7.68
C LEU A 255 33.41 31.97 9.01
N TRP A 256 32.76 30.82 9.02
CA TRP A 256 32.70 29.88 10.13
C TRP A 256 33.70 28.75 9.93
N VAL A 257 34.42 28.40 10.98
CA VAL A 257 35.49 27.39 10.96
C VAL A 257 35.29 26.42 12.14
N GLY A 258 34.92 25.19 11.81
CA GLY A 258 34.77 24.08 12.76
C GLY A 258 36.09 23.35 12.96
N THR A 259 36.39 23.02 14.21
CA THR A 259 37.63 22.31 14.58
C THR A 259 37.33 21.04 15.37
N ASP A 260 38.27 20.09 15.40
CA ASP A 260 38.08 18.82 16.11
C ASP A 260 38.12 18.96 17.64
N THR A 261 38.80 19.99 18.17
CA THR A 261 39.04 20.13 19.61
C THR A 261 38.82 21.53 20.17
N GLY A 262 38.62 22.52 19.29
CA GLY A 262 38.54 23.93 19.66
C GLY A 262 37.16 24.54 19.49
N GLY A 263 36.14 23.74 19.15
CA GLY A 263 34.79 24.20 18.89
C GLY A 263 34.63 24.91 17.55
N LEU A 264 33.64 25.80 17.49
CA LEU A 264 33.31 26.62 16.34
C LEU A 264 34.00 27.98 16.43
N ASN A 265 34.57 28.46 15.33
CA ASN A 265 35.21 29.76 15.24
C ASN A 265 34.49 30.63 14.22
N LEU A 266 34.29 31.91 14.54
CA LEU A 266 33.87 32.94 13.61
C LEU A 266 35.07 33.82 13.25
N PHE A 267 35.42 33.90 11.96
CA PHE A 267 36.57 34.67 11.48
C PHE A 267 36.18 36.07 11.00
N ASP A 268 36.66 37.10 11.70
CA ASP A 268 36.61 38.48 11.23
C ASP A 268 37.81 38.75 10.30
N ARG A 269 37.54 38.80 9.00
CA ARG A 269 38.55 39.04 7.95
C ARG A 269 39.20 40.43 8.03
N LYS A 270 38.50 41.43 8.56
CA LYS A 270 38.99 42.82 8.63
C LYS A 270 39.91 43.00 9.82
N ALA A 271 39.51 42.47 10.97
CA ALA A 271 40.32 42.49 12.19
C ALA A 271 41.42 41.41 12.18
N ASN A 272 41.26 40.39 11.34
CA ASN A 272 42.10 39.19 11.29
C ASN A 272 42.11 38.44 12.63
N THR A 273 40.92 38.24 13.21
CA THR A 273 40.71 37.65 14.53
C THR A 273 39.59 36.62 14.52
N PHE A 274 39.64 35.65 15.43
CA PHE A 274 38.64 34.60 15.61
C PHE A 274 37.88 34.76 16.93
N THR A 275 36.56 34.60 16.89
CA THR A 275 35.70 34.45 18.07
C THR A 275 35.36 32.97 18.24
N HIS A 276 35.47 32.42 19.45
CA HIS A 276 35.30 30.99 19.71
C HIS A 276 33.99 30.70 20.44
N TYR A 277 33.28 29.68 19.98
CA TYR A 277 32.15 29.06 20.66
C TYR A 277 32.56 27.63 21.03
N ARG A 278 32.41 27.27 22.31
CA ARG A 278 32.86 25.98 22.86
C ARG A 278 31.78 25.35 23.71
N TYR A 279 31.86 24.05 23.91
CA TYR A 279 31.03 23.34 24.88
C TYR A 279 31.38 23.76 26.30
N GLN A 280 30.34 24.05 27.08
CA GLN A 280 30.43 24.29 28.52
C GLN A 280 29.41 23.38 29.23
N VAL A 281 29.89 22.61 30.21
CA VAL A 281 29.08 21.63 30.97
C VAL A 281 27.88 22.30 31.66
N ASP A 282 28.09 23.47 32.24
CA ASP A 282 27.10 24.17 33.06
C ASP A 282 26.20 25.14 32.26
N ASP A 283 26.44 25.27 30.95
CA ASP A 283 25.63 26.12 30.08
C ASP A 283 24.91 25.26 29.02
N ALA A 284 23.59 25.11 29.20
CA ALA A 284 22.72 24.40 28.27
C ALA A 284 22.68 25.03 26.87
N TYR A 285 23.03 26.31 26.76
CA TYR A 285 22.96 27.10 25.52
C TYR A 285 24.31 27.24 24.80
N SER A 286 25.35 26.53 25.25
CA SER A 286 26.63 26.43 24.52
C SER A 286 26.61 25.28 23.52
N LEU A 287 27.66 25.06 22.71
CA LEU A 287 27.71 23.93 21.76
C LEU A 287 27.52 22.58 22.45
N SER A 288 26.97 21.57 21.78
CA SER A 288 26.81 20.22 22.34
C SER A 288 28.12 19.44 22.49
N GLY A 289 29.17 19.84 21.77
CA GLY A 289 30.54 19.31 21.85
C GLY A 289 31.54 20.17 21.07
N ASP A 290 32.83 20.01 21.37
CA ASP A 290 33.92 20.81 20.74
C ASP A 290 34.43 20.23 19.41
N GLU A 291 34.09 18.99 19.06
CA GLU A 291 34.44 18.36 17.78
C GLU A 291 33.37 18.71 16.74
N VAL A 292 33.57 19.83 16.04
CA VAL A 292 32.66 20.35 15.01
C VAL A 292 33.02 19.76 13.65
N ARG A 293 32.10 19.00 13.05
CA ARG A 293 32.36 18.23 11.81
C ARG A 293 31.73 18.83 10.57
N VAL A 294 30.60 19.51 10.72
CA VAL A 294 29.85 20.09 9.59
C VAL A 294 29.12 21.34 10.05
N ILE A 295 29.09 22.33 9.17
CA ILE A 295 28.39 23.61 9.35
C ILE A 295 27.54 23.82 8.10
N TYR A 296 26.28 24.19 8.28
CA TYR A 296 25.35 24.39 7.19
C TYR A 296 24.35 25.50 7.53
N GLU A 297 24.06 26.38 6.58
CA GLU A 297 22.96 27.35 6.71
C GLU A 297 21.84 26.89 5.79
N ASP A 298 20.65 26.67 6.35
CA ASP A 298 19.49 26.31 5.55
C ASP A 298 18.89 27.52 4.83
N ARG A 299 17.97 27.27 3.90
CA ARG A 299 17.30 28.33 3.13
C ARG A 299 16.47 29.31 3.97
N SER A 300 16.12 28.95 5.20
CA SER A 300 15.45 29.86 6.14
C SER A 300 16.43 30.79 6.86
N GLY A 301 17.74 30.56 6.70
CA GLY A 301 18.82 31.33 7.32
C GLY A 301 19.23 30.79 8.69
N GLU A 302 18.73 29.64 9.12
CA GLU A 302 19.17 29.02 10.37
C GLU A 302 20.54 28.38 10.19
N LEU A 303 21.45 28.63 11.13
CA LEU A 303 22.79 28.04 11.11
C LEU A 303 22.82 26.77 11.96
N TRP A 304 23.08 25.65 11.29
CA TRP A 304 23.18 24.32 11.87
C TRP A 304 24.63 23.89 12.01
N VAL A 305 24.95 23.32 13.18
CA VAL A 305 26.31 22.88 13.53
C VAL A 305 26.24 21.43 14.02
N GLY A 306 26.75 20.52 13.20
CA GLY A 306 26.88 19.11 13.53
C GLY A 306 28.18 18.82 14.27
N THR A 307 28.07 18.21 15.45
CA THR A 307 29.22 17.79 16.25
C THR A 307 29.22 16.28 16.47
N LYS A 308 30.26 15.74 17.10
CA LYS A 308 30.27 14.35 17.57
C LYS A 308 29.25 14.06 18.69
N ALA A 309 28.74 15.08 19.36
CA ALA A 309 27.92 14.96 20.59
C ALA A 309 26.52 15.60 20.44
N GLY A 310 26.05 15.76 19.20
CA GLY A 310 24.71 16.21 18.85
C GLY A 310 24.68 17.25 17.75
N LEU A 311 23.47 17.56 17.29
CA LEU A 311 23.17 18.64 16.35
C LEU A 311 22.86 19.93 17.12
N ASN A 312 23.30 21.07 16.60
CA ASN A 312 23.03 22.37 17.21
C ASN A 312 22.40 23.31 16.20
N ARG A 313 21.43 24.10 16.64
CA ARG A 313 20.90 25.25 15.91
C ARG A 313 21.30 26.53 16.62
N MET A 314 21.90 27.48 15.90
CA MET A 314 22.40 28.72 16.48
C MET A 314 21.40 29.87 16.37
N ASP A 315 21.13 30.53 17.50
CA ASP A 315 20.57 31.88 17.51
C ASP A 315 21.73 32.88 17.31
N ARG A 316 21.75 33.51 16.11
CA ARG A 316 22.82 34.44 15.72
C ARG A 316 22.82 35.74 16.54
N ASN A 317 21.66 36.19 17.02
CA ASN A 317 21.54 37.44 17.76
C ASN A 317 22.10 37.29 19.17
N LEU A 318 21.84 36.14 19.79
CA LEU A 318 22.25 35.85 21.16
C LEU A 318 23.61 35.13 21.24
N GLY A 319 24.08 34.54 20.14
CA GLY A 319 25.27 33.71 20.13
C GLY A 319 25.10 32.42 20.95
N ARG A 320 23.87 31.90 21.02
CA ARG A 320 23.45 30.73 21.81
C ARG A 320 23.02 29.58 20.91
N PHE A 321 23.03 28.37 21.45
CA PHE A 321 22.72 27.14 20.72
C PHE A 321 21.54 26.40 21.37
N ILE A 322 20.63 25.91 20.53
CA ILE A 322 19.67 24.87 20.89
C ILE A 322 20.30 23.53 20.49
N ARG A 323 20.35 22.59 21.43
CA ARG A 323 20.98 21.27 21.23
C ARG A 323 19.92 20.20 20.99
N TYR A 324 20.13 19.40 19.96
CA TYR A 324 19.35 18.18 19.70
C TYR A 324 20.25 16.97 19.93
N ARG A 325 19.79 16.06 20.79
CA ARG A 325 20.51 14.82 21.16
C ARG A 325 19.64 13.60 20.93
N HIS A 326 20.28 12.47 20.72
CA HIS A 326 19.63 11.18 20.58
C HIS A 326 19.02 10.74 21.91
N ASP A 327 17.73 10.47 21.89
CA ASP A 327 17.00 9.83 22.98
C ASP A 327 16.43 8.49 22.47
N PRO A 328 16.90 7.35 23.01
CA PRO A 328 16.39 6.02 22.63
C PRO A 328 14.91 5.80 22.95
N SER A 329 14.34 6.56 23.88
CA SER A 329 12.91 6.48 24.25
C SER A 329 12.01 7.31 23.32
N ASP A 330 12.58 8.27 22.61
CA ASP A 330 11.88 9.12 21.66
C ASP A 330 12.23 8.73 20.21
N PRO A 331 11.32 8.08 19.46
CA PRO A 331 11.56 7.72 18.06
C PRO A 331 11.72 8.93 17.13
N TYR A 332 11.31 10.13 17.57
CA TYR A 332 11.41 11.38 16.81
C TYR A 332 12.60 12.26 17.21
N SER A 333 13.47 11.80 18.13
CA SER A 333 14.76 12.45 18.35
C SER A 333 15.73 12.13 17.20
N ILE A 334 16.85 12.85 17.08
CA ILE A 334 17.90 12.50 16.10
C ILE A 334 18.36 11.05 16.30
N SER A 335 18.75 10.37 15.21
CA SER A 335 19.04 8.94 15.25
C SER A 335 20.36 8.56 15.92
N SER A 336 21.29 9.51 16.04
CA SER A 336 22.57 9.38 16.78
C SER A 336 23.16 10.77 17.00
N ASP A 337 23.89 10.94 18.11
CA ASP A 337 24.60 12.20 18.45
C ASP A 337 25.77 12.51 17.52
N SER A 338 26.31 11.51 16.84
CA SER A 338 27.51 11.65 16.00
C SER A 338 27.12 12.18 14.62
N ILE A 339 27.12 13.49 14.42
CA ILE A 339 26.71 14.11 13.15
C ILE A 339 27.89 14.17 12.18
N TRP A 340 27.68 13.73 10.94
CA TRP A 340 28.73 13.68 9.91
C TRP A 340 28.45 14.58 8.71
N SER A 341 27.18 14.67 8.30
CA SER A 341 26.80 15.47 7.14
C SER A 341 25.44 16.12 7.35
N LEU A 342 25.28 17.29 6.73
CA LEU A 342 24.04 18.05 6.66
C LEU A 342 23.82 18.42 5.19
N TYR A 343 22.61 18.23 4.69
CA TYR A 343 22.25 18.54 3.31
C TYR A 343 20.77 18.92 3.22
N GLU A 344 20.45 20.10 2.70
CA GLU A 344 19.07 20.46 2.40
C GLU A 344 18.74 20.11 0.95
N ASP A 345 17.69 19.30 0.75
CA ASP A 345 17.24 18.95 -0.60
C ASP A 345 16.49 20.10 -1.29
N ARG A 346 16.19 19.92 -2.57
CA ARG A 346 15.45 20.93 -3.35
C ARG A 346 14.07 21.23 -2.80
N GLY A 347 13.45 20.28 -2.11
CA GLY A 347 12.16 20.42 -1.44
C GLY A 347 12.21 21.20 -0.13
N GLY A 348 13.40 21.48 0.42
CA GLY A 348 13.58 22.21 1.67
C GLY A 348 13.68 21.30 2.91
N ILE A 349 13.91 20.01 2.72
CA ILE A 349 14.08 19.05 3.82
C ILE A 349 15.56 18.97 4.17
N LEU A 350 15.89 19.15 5.45
CA LEU A 350 17.23 18.97 5.97
C LEU A 350 17.48 17.48 6.29
N TRP A 351 18.48 16.92 5.63
CA TRP A 351 18.97 15.56 5.81
C TRP A 351 20.23 15.58 6.67
N ILE A 352 20.27 14.74 7.69
CA ILE A 352 21.32 14.66 8.68
C ILE A 352 21.91 13.25 8.65
N GLY A 353 23.10 13.10 8.09
CA GLY A 353 23.85 11.85 8.12
C GLY A 353 24.50 11.66 9.48
N THR A 354 24.21 10.54 10.14
CA THR A 354 24.71 10.25 11.48
C THR A 354 25.67 9.08 11.50
N GLY A 355 26.40 8.97 12.61
CA GLY A 355 27.32 7.90 12.86
C GLY A 355 26.68 6.79 13.68
N GLY A 356 26.34 5.70 13.00
CA GLY A 356 25.73 4.52 13.60
C GLY A 356 24.20 4.55 13.66
N GLY A 357 23.55 5.68 13.35
CA GLY A 357 22.10 5.87 13.38
C GLY A 357 21.43 6.01 12.01
N GLY A 358 22.16 5.90 10.91
CA GLY A 358 21.64 6.12 9.55
C GLY A 358 21.43 7.60 9.23
N VAL A 359 20.27 7.93 8.67
CA VAL A 359 19.90 9.31 8.30
C VAL A 359 18.74 9.79 9.16
N SER A 360 18.86 10.99 9.73
CA SER A 360 17.71 11.73 10.27
C SER A 360 17.23 12.75 9.24
N LYS A 361 15.93 12.97 9.17
CA LYS A 361 15.27 13.88 8.24
C LYS A 361 14.43 14.87 9.02
N TYR A 362 14.65 16.16 8.77
CA TYR A 362 13.93 17.27 9.40
C TYR A 362 13.27 18.13 8.33
N ALA A 363 11.94 18.26 8.42
CA ALA A 363 11.18 19.00 7.41
C ALA A 363 11.12 20.51 7.67
N GLY A 364 11.64 21.01 8.81
CA GLY A 364 11.80 22.43 9.08
C GLY A 364 10.56 23.28 8.77
N SER A 365 10.75 24.28 7.91
CA SER A 365 9.70 25.19 7.43
C SER A 365 8.50 24.51 6.73
N LEU A 366 8.59 23.22 6.37
CA LEU A 366 7.48 22.43 5.84
C LEU A 366 6.59 21.81 6.95
N GLN A 367 6.97 21.92 8.23
CA GLN A 367 6.08 21.53 9.32
C GLN A 367 4.94 22.54 9.43
N LYS A 368 3.71 22.06 9.28
CA LYS A 368 2.51 22.91 9.22
C LYS A 368 1.97 23.25 10.61
N PHE A 369 2.36 22.48 11.63
CA PHE A 369 1.79 22.56 12.98
C PHE A 369 2.90 22.48 14.03
N THR A 370 2.93 23.45 14.95
CA THR A 370 3.79 23.37 16.14
C THR A 370 3.15 22.43 17.15
N LEU A 371 3.97 21.60 17.80
CA LEU A 371 3.55 20.56 18.74
C LEU A 371 4.02 20.85 20.16
N HIS A 372 3.10 20.73 21.11
CA HIS A 372 3.33 20.87 22.55
C HIS A 372 2.97 19.58 23.26
N GLN A 373 3.90 19.02 24.03
CA GLN A 373 3.77 17.70 24.69
C GLN A 373 4.42 17.69 26.07
N TYR A 374 3.97 16.77 26.93
CA TYR A 374 4.66 16.42 28.17
C TYR A 374 5.96 15.68 27.86
N ARG A 375 7.07 16.15 28.43
CA ARG A 375 8.37 15.45 28.42
C ARG A 375 8.94 15.38 29.84
N PRO A 376 9.03 14.17 30.44
CA PRO A 376 9.44 14.01 31.83
C PRO A 376 10.90 14.40 32.11
N ASP A 377 11.73 14.47 31.07
CA ASP A 377 13.15 14.83 31.11
C ASP A 377 13.41 16.35 30.97
N GLN A 378 12.37 17.13 30.66
CA GLN A 378 12.48 18.58 30.43
C GLN A 378 11.65 19.38 31.43
N THR A 379 12.26 20.42 31.99
CA THR A 379 11.55 21.44 32.78
C THR A 379 10.76 22.37 31.85
N ALA A 380 9.59 22.83 32.26
CA ALA A 380 8.67 23.67 31.45
C ALA A 380 8.00 22.95 30.26
N THR A 381 7.48 21.74 30.48
CA THR A 381 6.57 21.04 29.55
C THR A 381 5.23 20.75 30.20
N LEU A 382 4.24 20.28 29.42
CA LEU A 382 2.90 19.95 29.91
C LEU A 382 2.93 18.91 31.03
N SER A 383 1.93 18.85 31.89
CA SER A 383 1.87 17.87 32.99
C SER A 383 1.32 16.50 32.57
N ASP A 384 0.60 16.45 31.46
CA ASP A 384 0.01 15.26 30.83
C ASP A 384 -0.22 15.55 29.34
N ASN A 385 -0.28 14.49 28.54
CA ASN A 385 -0.50 14.54 27.11
C ASN A 385 -1.99 14.47 26.72
N ASP A 386 -2.88 13.98 27.58
CA ASP A 386 -4.30 13.90 27.26
C ASP A 386 -5.01 15.25 27.51
N ILE A 387 -5.09 16.09 26.47
CA ILE A 387 -5.56 17.48 26.56
C ILE A 387 -7.06 17.58 26.29
N LEU A 388 -7.81 18.11 27.23
CA LEU A 388 -9.27 18.10 27.22
C LEU A 388 -9.91 19.50 27.09
N ALA A 389 -9.20 20.54 27.53
CA ALA A 389 -9.67 21.92 27.41
C ALA A 389 -8.48 22.88 27.24
N ILE A 390 -8.67 23.94 26.47
CA ILE A 390 -7.66 24.99 26.26
C ILE A 390 -8.38 26.34 26.30
N THR A 391 -7.80 27.33 26.98
CA THR A 391 -8.25 28.72 26.93
C THR A 391 -7.07 29.66 27.16
N GLU A 392 -7.28 30.96 26.95
CA GLU A 392 -6.29 31.99 27.18
C GLU A 392 -6.88 33.06 28.10
N ASP A 393 -6.08 33.54 29.05
CA ASP A 393 -6.49 34.65 29.91
C ASP A 393 -6.15 36.02 29.31
N ARG A 394 -6.62 37.08 29.96
CA ARG A 394 -6.44 38.46 29.50
C ARG A 394 -4.99 38.95 29.49
N GLN A 395 -4.06 38.18 30.05
CA GLN A 395 -2.63 38.48 30.06
C GLN A 395 -1.90 37.73 28.93
N GLY A 396 -2.62 36.95 28.11
CA GLY A 396 -2.03 36.13 27.05
C GLY A 396 -1.43 34.81 27.55
N ARG A 397 -1.78 34.38 28.77
CA ARG A 397 -1.29 33.09 29.31
C ARG A 397 -2.26 31.99 28.91
N LEU A 398 -1.70 30.89 28.42
CA LEU A 398 -2.49 29.74 28.00
C LEU A 398 -2.77 28.84 29.20
N TRP A 399 -4.02 28.41 29.34
CA TRP A 399 -4.48 27.48 30.37
C TRP A 399 -4.92 26.19 29.70
N VAL A 400 -4.35 25.07 30.14
CA VAL A 400 -4.51 23.75 29.52
C VAL A 400 -5.01 22.76 30.55
N GLY A 401 -6.22 22.25 30.33
CA GLY A 401 -6.85 21.24 31.16
C GLY A 401 -6.52 19.84 30.65
N THR A 402 -6.08 18.97 31.55
CA THR A 402 -5.66 17.60 31.22
C THR A 402 -6.53 16.55 31.91
N HIS A 403 -6.44 15.29 31.45
CA HIS A 403 -7.22 14.19 32.01
C HIS A 403 -6.77 13.78 33.43
N PHE A 404 -5.46 13.75 33.72
CA PHE A 404 -4.96 13.39 35.05
C PHE A 404 -3.76 14.24 35.53
N GLY A 405 -3.24 15.13 34.70
CA GLY A 405 -2.13 16.02 35.06
C GLY A 405 -2.54 17.22 35.92
N GLY A 406 -3.84 17.54 35.94
CA GLY A 406 -4.40 18.75 36.53
C GLY A 406 -4.56 19.87 35.51
N LEU A 407 -4.34 21.10 35.96
CA LEU A 407 -4.43 22.31 35.15
C LEU A 407 -3.03 22.91 34.97
N ASP A 408 -2.63 23.12 33.72
CA ASP A 408 -1.36 23.76 33.38
C ASP A 408 -1.60 25.22 33.00
N ARG A 409 -0.71 26.11 33.47
CA ARG A 409 -0.61 27.50 33.02
C ARG A 409 0.74 27.72 32.35
N LEU A 410 0.70 28.12 31.08
CA LEU A 410 1.86 28.38 30.23
C LEU A 410 2.01 29.89 30.06
N ASP A 411 3.20 30.42 30.36
CA ASP A 411 3.49 31.86 30.25
C ASP A 411 4.68 32.12 29.32
N ASP A 412 4.38 32.48 28.07
CA ASP A 412 5.34 32.77 26.99
C ASP A 412 6.39 33.82 27.35
N VAL A 413 6.10 34.74 28.29
CA VAL A 413 7.04 35.80 28.68
C VAL A 413 8.07 35.27 29.68
N GLU A 414 7.65 34.39 30.59
CA GLU A 414 8.52 33.83 31.63
C GLU A 414 9.15 32.48 31.24
N ASN A 415 8.69 31.86 30.15
CA ASN A 415 9.09 30.53 29.69
C ASN A 415 8.99 29.48 30.81
N ASP A 416 7.84 29.49 31.50
CA ASP A 416 7.54 28.64 32.64
C ASP A 416 6.19 27.94 32.46
N VAL A 417 6.09 26.73 33.01
CA VAL A 417 4.84 25.96 33.08
C VAL A 417 4.53 25.69 34.54
N ARG A 418 3.44 26.29 35.02
CA ARG A 418 2.95 26.07 36.38
C ARG A 418 1.81 25.06 36.37
N VAL A 419 1.96 23.99 37.14
CA VAL A 419 0.99 22.90 37.25
C VAL A 419 0.21 23.01 38.55
N PHE A 420 -1.12 23.02 38.47
CA PHE A 420 -2.04 23.00 39.60
C PHE A 420 -2.63 21.59 39.75
N ARG A 421 -2.39 20.96 40.90
CA ARG A 421 -2.85 19.60 41.22
C ARG A 421 -3.71 19.54 42.45
N HIS A 422 -4.61 18.57 42.47
CA HIS A 422 -5.47 18.29 43.60
C HIS A 422 -4.66 17.82 44.80
N ASN A 423 -4.88 18.47 45.93
CA ASN A 423 -4.32 18.09 47.20
C ASN A 423 -5.44 17.88 48.23
N PRO A 424 -5.72 16.63 48.64
CA PRO A 424 -6.77 16.33 49.63
C PRO A 424 -6.58 16.99 51.00
N HIS A 425 -5.39 17.52 51.28
CA HIS A 425 -5.07 18.23 52.53
C HIS A 425 -5.09 19.75 52.41
N ASP A 426 -5.39 20.29 51.22
CA ASP A 426 -5.45 21.71 50.95
C ASP A 426 -6.77 22.06 50.25
N SER A 427 -7.68 22.67 51.00
CA SER A 427 -9.01 23.04 50.53
C SER A 427 -9.01 24.25 49.58
N THR A 428 -7.84 24.83 49.27
CA THR A 428 -7.71 25.86 48.23
C THR A 428 -6.97 25.35 46.98
N SER A 429 -6.56 24.09 46.97
CA SER A 429 -6.08 23.42 45.75
C SER A 429 -7.26 23.02 44.85
N ILE A 430 -7.04 22.87 43.54
CA ILE A 430 -8.08 22.41 42.59
C ILE A 430 -8.78 21.13 43.10
N ALA A 431 -10.09 21.02 42.94
CA ALA A 431 -10.88 19.91 43.51
C ALA A 431 -10.63 18.54 42.84
N GLY A 432 -9.97 18.51 41.68
CA GLY A 432 -9.62 17.27 40.98
C GLY A 432 -8.68 17.51 39.81
N ASP A 433 -7.97 16.46 39.40
CA ASP A 433 -6.97 16.54 38.33
C ASP A 433 -7.52 16.27 36.90
N ASP A 434 -8.81 15.93 36.79
CA ASP A 434 -9.49 15.65 35.51
C ASP A 434 -10.30 16.88 35.07
N VAL A 435 -9.62 17.75 34.33
CA VAL A 435 -10.11 19.06 33.88
C VAL A 435 -10.75 18.93 32.50
N ARG A 436 -12.07 19.17 32.41
CA ARG A 436 -12.88 18.91 31.20
C ARG A 436 -13.29 20.16 30.45
N ALA A 437 -13.38 21.30 31.14
CA ALA A 437 -13.82 22.56 30.55
C ALA A 437 -13.10 23.72 31.22
N LEU A 438 -12.74 24.72 30.42
CA LEU A 438 -12.13 25.96 30.88
C LEU A 438 -12.83 27.14 30.25
N LEU A 439 -13.01 28.21 31.02
CA LEU A 439 -13.58 29.46 30.54
C LEU A 439 -12.98 30.62 31.34
N VAL A 440 -12.53 31.67 30.65
CA VAL A 440 -12.19 32.94 31.29
C VAL A 440 -13.36 33.90 31.07
N ASP A 441 -13.94 34.39 32.17
CA ASP A 441 -15.13 35.24 32.11
C ASP A 441 -14.82 36.72 31.83
N HIS A 442 -15.87 37.54 31.68
CA HIS A 442 -15.77 38.98 31.45
C HIS A 442 -15.06 39.77 32.58
N THR A 443 -14.85 39.17 33.76
CA THR A 443 -14.06 39.77 34.86
C THR A 443 -12.58 39.39 34.79
N GLY A 444 -12.23 38.38 33.99
CA GLY A 444 -10.90 37.78 33.91
C GLY A 444 -10.68 36.64 34.91
N ARG A 445 -11.74 36.11 35.50
CA ARG A 445 -11.67 34.94 36.39
C ARG A 445 -11.68 33.66 35.54
N LEU A 446 -10.82 32.72 35.91
CA LEU A 446 -10.76 31.40 35.30
C LEU A 446 -11.73 30.45 36.00
N TRP A 447 -12.67 29.90 35.24
CA TRP A 447 -13.59 28.84 35.63
C TRP A 447 -13.10 27.50 35.11
N VAL A 448 -13.22 26.46 35.94
CA VAL A 448 -12.65 25.14 35.71
C VAL A 448 -13.71 24.07 35.98
N GLY A 449 -14.15 23.38 34.93
CA GLY A 449 -15.10 22.28 35.03
C GLY A 449 -14.37 20.94 35.18
N LEU A 450 -14.76 20.13 36.16
CA LEU A 450 -14.11 18.87 36.51
C LEU A 450 -15.00 17.65 36.22
N ASN A 451 -14.40 16.48 35.96
CA ASN A 451 -15.15 15.24 35.70
C ASN A 451 -15.77 14.62 36.98
N ARG A 452 -15.36 15.03 38.18
CA ARG A 452 -15.90 14.58 39.49
C ARG A 452 -15.76 15.58 40.64
N GLY A 453 -15.23 16.77 40.39
CA GLY A 453 -14.98 17.80 41.41
C GLY A 453 -15.98 18.95 41.37
N GLY A 454 -16.95 18.93 40.46
CA GLY A 454 -17.86 20.04 40.23
C GLY A 454 -17.22 21.17 39.44
N LEU A 455 -17.56 22.40 39.82
CA LEU A 455 -17.10 23.62 39.18
C LEU A 455 -16.19 24.39 40.13
N ASP A 456 -14.97 24.65 39.69
CA ASP A 456 -14.02 25.48 40.39
C ASP A 456 -13.89 26.85 39.71
N TYR A 457 -13.46 27.86 40.47
CA TYR A 457 -12.88 29.06 39.90
C TYR A 457 -11.65 29.51 40.67
N LEU A 458 -10.69 30.08 39.96
CA LEU A 458 -9.45 30.61 40.52
C LEU A 458 -9.66 32.05 40.99
N ASP A 459 -9.32 32.34 42.25
CA ASP A 459 -9.24 33.71 42.74
C ASP A 459 -8.01 34.41 42.10
N PRO A 460 -8.21 35.48 41.30
CA PRO A 460 -7.13 36.13 40.58
C PRO A 460 -6.10 36.84 41.48
N TYR A 461 -6.36 36.97 42.79
CA TYR A 461 -5.48 37.66 43.73
C TYR A 461 -4.67 36.72 44.63
N SER A 462 -5.13 35.48 44.85
CA SER A 462 -4.48 34.55 45.78
C SER A 462 -4.02 33.22 45.17
N ASP A 463 -4.33 32.95 43.88
CA ASP A 463 -4.15 31.64 43.24
C ASP A 463 -4.88 30.49 43.98
N ASP A 464 -5.86 30.81 44.84
CA ASP A 464 -6.70 29.83 45.54
C ASP A 464 -7.90 29.44 44.68
N PHE A 465 -8.25 28.15 44.69
CA PHE A 465 -9.48 27.66 44.08
C PHE A 465 -10.66 27.73 45.04
N VAL A 466 -11.82 28.11 44.50
CA VAL A 466 -13.11 28.05 45.19
C VAL A 466 -13.99 27.00 44.53
N HIS A 467 -14.47 26.06 45.32
CA HIS A 467 -15.23 24.90 44.87
C HIS A 467 -16.74 25.12 44.94
N LEU A 468 -17.44 24.84 43.84
CA LEU A 468 -18.90 24.77 43.74
C LEU A 468 -19.27 23.34 43.33
N ALA A 469 -19.61 22.51 44.32
CA ALA A 469 -19.96 21.10 44.12
C ALA A 469 -21.45 20.83 44.34
N ASN A 470 -21.92 19.70 43.83
CA ASN A 470 -23.21 19.13 44.14
C ASN A 470 -23.27 18.70 45.61
N SER A 471 -24.40 18.98 46.26
CA SER A 471 -24.69 18.46 47.60
C SER A 471 -26.14 18.02 47.68
N ALA A 472 -26.36 16.83 48.22
CA ALA A 472 -27.72 16.32 48.45
C ALA A 472 -28.52 17.19 49.43
N ASP A 473 -27.84 17.99 50.26
CA ASP A 473 -28.44 18.88 51.24
C ASP A 473 -28.68 20.30 50.69
N ASP A 474 -28.23 20.60 49.46
CA ASP A 474 -28.41 21.90 48.80
C ASP A 474 -29.01 21.75 47.39
N PRO A 475 -30.36 21.73 47.29
CA PRO A 475 -31.06 21.65 46.00
C PRO A 475 -30.86 22.88 45.09
N ALA A 476 -30.25 23.95 45.59
CA ALA A 476 -29.91 25.14 44.82
C ALA A 476 -28.42 25.17 44.42
N GLY A 477 -27.65 24.15 44.80
CA GLY A 477 -26.26 23.94 44.41
C GLY A 477 -26.13 23.38 42.99
N LEU A 478 -24.92 23.00 42.59
CA LEU A 478 -24.66 22.47 41.24
C LEU A 478 -25.39 21.14 41.03
N GLY A 479 -26.02 20.93 39.87
CA GLY A 479 -26.85 19.76 39.59
C GLY A 479 -26.10 18.43 39.51
N GLU A 480 -24.79 18.46 39.23
CA GLU A 480 -23.91 17.28 39.17
C GLU A 480 -22.43 17.70 39.26
N ASP A 481 -21.57 16.87 39.86
CA ASP A 481 -20.12 17.12 39.95
C ASP A 481 -19.33 16.87 38.65
N ARG A 482 -20.02 16.54 37.56
CA ARG A 482 -19.44 16.19 36.26
C ARG A 482 -19.75 17.28 35.25
N VAL A 483 -18.87 18.27 35.17
CA VAL A 483 -19.01 19.39 34.26
C VAL A 483 -18.46 18.98 32.88
N ALA A 484 -19.28 19.15 31.84
CA ALA A 484 -18.95 18.78 30.47
C ALA A 484 -18.54 19.99 29.62
N THR A 485 -19.13 21.16 29.85
CA THR A 485 -18.84 22.39 29.10
C THR A 485 -19.23 23.62 29.93
N LEU A 486 -18.58 24.75 29.64
CA LEU A 486 -18.83 26.04 30.26
C LEU A 486 -19.06 27.09 29.17
N PHE A 487 -19.98 28.03 29.45
CA PHE A 487 -20.29 29.11 28.53
C PHE A 487 -20.72 30.35 29.29
N GLU A 488 -20.28 31.53 28.86
CA GLU A 488 -20.77 32.81 29.36
C GLU A 488 -21.57 33.49 28.25
N ASP A 489 -22.80 33.91 28.59
CA ASP A 489 -23.65 34.62 27.64
C ASP A 489 -23.34 36.13 27.57
N ARG A 490 -23.97 36.82 26.62
CA ARG A 490 -23.81 38.28 26.46
C ARG A 490 -24.32 39.11 27.64
N ASP A 491 -25.13 38.53 28.51
CA ASP A 491 -25.63 39.16 29.74
C ASP A 491 -24.72 38.83 30.95
N GLU A 492 -23.48 38.37 30.67
CA GLU A 492 -22.44 38.09 31.67
C GLU A 492 -22.85 37.00 32.67
N THR A 493 -23.75 36.10 32.24
CA THR A 493 -24.24 34.98 33.04
C THR A 493 -23.53 33.68 32.67
N LEU A 494 -23.08 32.94 33.69
CA LEU A 494 -22.40 31.66 33.51
C LEU A 494 -23.40 30.50 33.39
N TRP A 495 -23.18 29.69 32.36
CA TRP A 495 -23.91 28.48 32.03
C TRP A 495 -22.98 27.26 32.12
N VAL A 496 -23.50 26.19 32.72
CA VAL A 496 -22.76 24.96 33.00
C VAL A 496 -23.50 23.79 32.39
N GLY A 497 -22.93 23.19 31.36
CA GLY A 497 -23.45 21.95 30.79
C GLY A 497 -22.95 20.75 31.59
N LEU A 498 -23.88 19.92 32.07
CA LEU A 498 -23.59 18.76 32.91
C LEU A 498 -23.59 17.46 32.10
N TRP A 499 -22.89 16.44 32.61
CA TRP A 499 -22.71 15.18 31.90
C TRP A 499 -24.00 14.37 31.75
N THR A 500 -24.87 14.40 32.76
CA THR A 500 -26.15 13.65 32.77
C THR A 500 -27.33 14.41 33.37
N GLN A 501 -27.11 15.64 33.81
CA GLN A 501 -28.11 16.44 34.51
C GLN A 501 -28.37 17.76 33.77
N GLY A 502 -28.45 17.76 32.45
CA GLY A 502 -28.89 18.89 31.66
C GLY A 502 -27.99 20.14 31.76
N LEU A 503 -28.63 21.30 31.83
CA LEU A 503 -27.99 22.61 31.82
C LEU A 503 -28.29 23.35 33.13
N ASP A 504 -27.27 23.97 33.71
CA ASP A 504 -27.39 24.79 34.90
C ASP A 504 -26.99 26.24 34.60
N ARG A 505 -27.72 27.20 35.17
CA ARG A 505 -27.42 28.63 35.11
C ARG A 505 -27.03 29.15 36.48
N LEU A 506 -25.86 29.76 36.61
CA LEU A 506 -25.40 30.34 37.88
C LEU A 506 -25.91 31.77 38.06
N ASP A 507 -26.53 32.05 39.20
CA ASP A 507 -26.67 33.42 39.70
C ASP A 507 -25.41 33.80 40.48
N SER A 508 -24.60 34.69 39.91
CA SER A 508 -23.31 35.10 40.47
C SER A 508 -23.43 35.82 41.82
N ALA A 509 -24.58 36.42 42.14
CA ALA A 509 -24.79 37.17 43.38
C ALA A 509 -25.19 36.26 44.55
N SER A 510 -26.13 35.33 44.32
CA SER A 510 -26.57 34.38 45.33
C SER A 510 -25.74 33.09 45.37
N LYS A 511 -24.92 32.83 44.33
CA LYS A 511 -24.19 31.57 44.10
C LYS A 511 -25.11 30.34 44.03
N THR A 512 -26.32 30.52 43.52
CA THR A 512 -27.31 29.44 43.35
C THR A 512 -27.52 29.10 41.88
N PHE A 513 -27.88 27.86 41.58
CA PHE A 513 -28.09 27.37 40.22
C PHE A 513 -29.58 27.22 39.88
N THR A 514 -29.94 27.59 38.65
CA THR A 514 -31.23 27.25 38.05
C THR A 514 -31.05 26.06 37.11
N HIS A 515 -31.86 25.02 37.28
CA HIS A 515 -31.73 23.74 36.58
C HIS A 515 -32.70 23.62 35.40
N PHE A 516 -32.17 23.29 34.22
CA PHE A 516 -32.93 22.94 33.02
C PHE A 516 -32.65 21.48 32.69
N ARG A 517 -33.71 20.68 32.53
CA ARG A 517 -33.64 19.21 32.33
C ARG A 517 -34.53 18.77 31.18
N HIS A 518 -34.26 17.58 30.65
CA HIS A 518 -35.13 16.89 29.70
C HIS A 518 -36.35 16.30 30.41
N ASP A 519 -37.53 16.59 29.89
CA ASP A 519 -38.78 15.94 30.26
C ASP A 519 -39.42 15.31 29.01
N PRO A 520 -39.44 13.97 28.90
CA PRO A 520 -40.07 13.28 27.77
C PRO A 520 -41.56 13.61 27.59
N ALA A 521 -42.24 14.12 28.62
CA ALA A 521 -43.63 14.53 28.57
C ALA A 521 -43.82 15.99 28.13
N ASP A 522 -42.76 16.80 28.12
CA ASP A 522 -42.79 18.20 27.72
C ASP A 522 -41.88 18.45 26.51
N SER A 523 -42.50 18.63 25.34
CA SER A 523 -41.77 18.98 24.11
C SER A 523 -41.09 20.35 24.18
N ASN A 524 -41.41 21.17 25.19
CA ASN A 524 -40.79 22.45 25.48
C ASN A 524 -39.67 22.36 26.54
N SER A 525 -39.11 21.16 26.74
CA SER A 525 -37.91 20.94 27.56
C SER A 525 -36.68 20.66 26.68
N LEU A 526 -35.51 20.54 27.30
CA LEU A 526 -34.27 20.10 26.61
C LEU A 526 -34.50 18.78 25.86
N VAL A 527 -33.80 18.57 24.73
CA VAL A 527 -33.92 17.32 23.97
C VAL A 527 -33.30 16.10 24.68
N ASP A 528 -32.23 16.33 25.46
CA ASP A 528 -31.49 15.30 26.20
C ASP A 528 -30.67 15.98 27.32
N ASP A 529 -30.45 15.28 28.44
CA ASP A 529 -29.71 15.82 29.60
C ASP A 529 -28.18 15.80 29.46
N ARG A 530 -27.62 15.16 28.44
CA ARG A 530 -26.16 15.01 28.29
C ARG A 530 -25.61 16.14 27.44
N VAL A 531 -25.48 17.33 28.03
CA VAL A 531 -25.07 18.57 27.35
C VAL A 531 -23.57 18.53 27.02
N ARG A 532 -23.20 18.94 25.81
CA ARG A 532 -21.83 18.90 25.29
C ARG A 532 -21.28 20.23 24.81
N VAL A 533 -22.15 21.08 24.28
CA VAL A 533 -21.75 22.39 23.78
C VAL A 533 -22.92 23.34 23.92
N ILE A 534 -22.61 24.59 24.26
CA ILE A 534 -23.56 25.69 24.34
C ILE A 534 -23.03 26.79 23.42
N TYR A 535 -23.91 27.40 22.63
CA TYR A 535 -23.57 28.50 21.74
C TYR A 535 -24.70 29.52 21.72
N GLN A 536 -24.37 30.81 21.74
CA GLN A 536 -25.37 31.88 21.60
C GLN A 536 -25.22 32.54 20.23
N ASP A 537 -26.27 32.48 19.41
CA ASP A 537 -26.25 33.04 18.06
C ASP A 537 -26.34 34.57 18.05
N LYS A 538 -26.16 35.19 16.88
CA LYS A 538 -26.26 36.66 16.71
C LYS A 538 -27.60 37.24 17.14
N GLU A 539 -28.69 36.48 17.06
CA GLU A 539 -30.05 36.88 17.45
C GLU A 539 -30.30 36.71 18.97
N GLY A 540 -29.39 36.07 19.70
CA GLY A 540 -29.46 35.88 21.15
C GLY A 540 -30.06 34.54 21.57
N LEU A 541 -30.39 33.66 20.63
CA LEU A 541 -30.92 32.32 20.92
C LEU A 541 -29.77 31.38 21.34
N PHE A 542 -30.07 30.50 22.29
CA PHE A 542 -29.14 29.48 22.75
C PHE A 542 -29.28 28.21 21.94
N TRP A 543 -28.16 27.68 21.48
CA TRP A 543 -28.03 26.40 20.80
C TRP A 543 -27.33 25.43 21.74
N ILE A 544 -28.04 24.40 22.15
CA ILE A 544 -27.59 23.46 23.19
C ILE A 544 -27.46 22.09 22.53
N GLY A 545 -26.21 21.67 22.31
CA GLY A 545 -25.87 20.39 21.70
C GLY A 545 -25.76 19.30 22.75
N THR A 546 -26.34 18.14 22.49
CA THR A 546 -26.47 17.02 23.44
C THR A 546 -26.09 15.68 22.79
N TYR A 547 -26.27 14.56 23.51
CA TYR A 547 -26.16 13.21 22.91
C TYR A 547 -27.43 12.76 22.17
N GLY A 548 -28.55 13.47 22.31
CA GLY A 548 -29.85 13.15 21.71
C GLY A 548 -30.29 14.12 20.61
N GLY A 549 -29.37 14.95 20.11
CA GLY A 549 -29.63 16.02 19.14
C GLY A 549 -29.23 17.38 19.70
N PHE A 550 -29.94 18.42 19.29
CA PHE A 550 -29.78 19.75 19.87
C PHE A 550 -31.11 20.46 20.10
N SER A 551 -31.09 21.41 21.03
CA SER A 551 -32.20 22.32 21.32
C SER A 551 -31.83 23.75 20.96
N ILE A 552 -32.75 24.48 20.35
CA ILE A 552 -32.71 25.95 20.26
C ILE A 552 -33.61 26.49 21.37
N TRP A 553 -33.08 27.34 22.23
CA TRP A 553 -33.81 27.94 23.35
C TRP A 553 -33.90 29.45 23.20
N ASP A 554 -35.13 29.96 23.23
CA ASP A 554 -35.43 31.37 23.39
C ASP A 554 -35.63 31.67 24.88
N SER A 555 -34.70 32.41 25.47
CA SER A 555 -34.71 32.73 26.90
C SER A 555 -35.81 33.75 27.29
N GLY A 556 -36.28 34.56 26.34
CA GLY A 556 -37.33 35.55 26.56
C GLY A 556 -38.72 34.93 26.61
N GLU A 557 -38.98 33.96 25.73
CA GLU A 557 -40.25 33.21 25.70
C GLU A 557 -40.21 31.92 26.55
N ASN A 558 -39.01 31.52 26.97
CA ASN A 558 -38.72 30.23 27.62
C ASN A 558 -39.22 29.04 26.79
N LEU A 559 -38.91 29.05 25.49
CA LEU A 559 -39.36 28.06 24.51
C LEU A 559 -38.17 27.26 23.96
N PHE A 560 -38.24 25.93 24.02
CA PHE A 560 -37.28 25.00 23.43
C PHE A 560 -37.83 24.41 22.12
N THR A 561 -36.99 24.43 21.08
CA THR A 561 -37.25 23.75 19.79
C THR A 561 -36.17 22.69 19.57
N ASN A 562 -36.58 21.42 19.50
CA ASN A 562 -35.68 20.27 19.51
C ASN A 562 -35.50 19.66 18.11
N TYR A 563 -34.26 19.29 17.78
CA TYR A 563 -33.87 18.66 16.53
C TYR A 563 -33.04 17.41 16.81
N SER A 564 -33.44 16.28 16.23
CA SER A 564 -32.75 14.99 16.32
C SER A 564 -32.65 14.33 14.94
N ASN A 565 -31.86 13.27 14.85
CA ASN A 565 -31.75 12.43 13.68
C ASN A 565 -33.05 11.64 13.46
N ASP A 566 -33.54 11.66 12.22
CA ASP A 566 -34.51 10.69 11.73
C ASP A 566 -33.88 9.92 10.55
N PRO A 567 -33.55 8.62 10.72
CA PRO A 567 -32.90 7.83 9.68
C PRO A 567 -33.71 7.72 8.38
N ASN A 568 -35.02 8.02 8.44
CA ASN A 568 -35.91 7.98 7.27
C ASN A 568 -36.03 9.35 6.57
N ASN A 569 -35.47 10.41 7.15
CA ASN A 569 -35.54 11.76 6.62
C ASN A 569 -34.12 12.31 6.33
N PRO A 570 -33.70 12.38 5.05
CA PRO A 570 -32.40 12.92 4.68
C PRO A 570 -32.27 14.44 4.88
N ASP A 571 -33.39 15.14 5.16
CA ASP A 571 -33.38 16.56 5.52
C ASP A 571 -33.31 16.75 7.05
N SER A 572 -33.06 15.71 7.86
CA SER A 572 -32.90 15.78 9.32
C SER A 572 -31.43 15.71 9.74
N LEU A 573 -31.09 15.87 11.03
CA LEU A 573 -29.71 15.81 11.52
C LEU A 573 -29.05 14.44 11.22
N SER A 574 -27.78 14.41 10.79
CA SER A 574 -27.14 13.14 10.41
C SER A 574 -26.75 12.23 11.58
N ASN A 575 -26.62 12.76 12.80
CA ASN A 575 -26.34 12.00 14.02
C ASN A 575 -26.69 12.83 15.26
N ASP A 576 -27.23 12.19 16.30
CA ASP A 576 -27.71 12.85 17.51
C ASP A 576 -26.60 13.41 18.42
N ILE A 577 -25.37 12.91 18.33
CA ILE A 577 -24.29 13.37 19.20
C ILE A 577 -23.70 14.66 18.63
N VAL A 578 -24.19 15.80 19.10
CA VAL A 578 -23.75 17.13 18.67
C VAL A 578 -22.56 17.60 19.50
N ARG A 579 -21.49 18.04 18.83
CA ARG A 579 -20.20 18.36 19.45
C ARG A 579 -19.80 19.82 19.35
N ALA A 580 -20.12 20.49 18.24
CA ALA A 580 -19.79 21.90 18.06
C ALA A 580 -20.76 22.59 17.09
N PHE A 581 -20.86 23.91 17.24
CA PHE A 581 -21.65 24.80 16.40
C PHE A 581 -20.76 25.90 15.81
N HIS A 582 -21.07 26.33 14.59
CA HIS A 582 -20.48 27.52 14.01
C HIS A 582 -21.50 28.26 13.13
N GLU A 583 -21.83 29.50 13.50
CA GLU A 583 -22.78 30.34 12.76
C GLU A 583 -22.09 31.04 11.59
N ASP A 584 -22.60 30.84 10.36
CA ASP A 584 -22.07 31.50 9.18
C ASP A 584 -22.48 32.99 9.10
N ALA A 585 -21.94 33.70 8.11
CA ALA A 585 -22.24 35.12 7.91
C ALA A 585 -23.73 35.40 7.56
N SER A 586 -24.47 34.39 7.11
CA SER A 586 -25.89 34.50 6.74
C SER A 586 -26.85 34.09 7.87
N GLY A 587 -26.32 33.65 9.02
CA GLY A 587 -27.09 33.20 10.17
C GLY A 587 -27.52 31.73 10.10
N ASN A 588 -26.98 30.96 9.16
CA ASN A 588 -27.15 29.51 9.10
C ASN A 588 -26.10 28.81 9.96
N MET A 589 -26.34 27.55 10.32
CA MET A 589 -25.52 26.85 11.32
C MET A 589 -24.76 25.68 10.70
N TRP A 590 -23.45 25.64 10.93
CA TRP A 590 -22.63 24.45 10.75
C TRP A 590 -22.58 23.67 12.07
N ILE A 591 -22.82 22.36 11.99
CA ILE A 591 -22.97 21.50 13.17
C ILE A 591 -22.07 20.28 13.02
N ALA A 592 -21.10 20.13 13.92
CA ALA A 592 -20.24 18.96 14.00
C ALA A 592 -20.92 17.87 14.83
N THR A 593 -20.95 16.65 14.30
CA THR A 593 -21.52 15.49 15.00
C THR A 593 -20.48 14.38 15.18
N TYR A 594 -20.67 13.57 16.22
CA TYR A 594 -19.83 12.41 16.48
C TYR A 594 -20.43 11.16 15.82
N GLY A 595 -20.06 10.91 14.56
CA GLY A 595 -20.48 9.74 13.78
C GLY A 595 -21.39 10.05 12.59
N GLY A 596 -21.75 11.32 12.37
CA GLY A 596 -22.55 11.78 11.23
C GLY A 596 -21.87 12.84 10.35
N GLY A 597 -20.61 13.19 10.65
CA GLY A 597 -19.86 14.21 9.93
C GLY A 597 -20.34 15.64 10.20
N LEU A 598 -20.12 16.51 9.23
CA LEU A 598 -20.45 17.93 9.28
C LEU A 598 -21.84 18.16 8.67
N ASN A 599 -22.69 18.87 9.39
CA ASN A 599 -24.04 19.23 8.95
C ASN A 599 -24.12 20.72 8.66
N TYR A 600 -24.86 21.10 7.63
CA TYR A 600 -25.28 22.47 7.36
C TYR A 600 -26.79 22.58 7.59
N PHE A 601 -27.20 23.45 8.50
CA PHE A 601 -28.59 23.74 8.80
C PHE A 601 -28.99 25.10 8.23
N ASP A 602 -29.85 25.06 7.21
CA ASP A 602 -30.46 26.26 6.65
C ASP A 602 -31.60 26.73 7.54
N ARG A 603 -31.43 27.87 8.20
CA ARG A 603 -32.35 28.41 9.21
C ARG A 603 -33.72 28.79 8.64
N LYS A 604 -33.78 29.17 7.35
CA LYS A 604 -35.02 29.63 6.71
C LYS A 604 -35.90 28.46 6.29
N THR A 605 -35.28 27.41 5.77
CA THR A 605 -35.99 26.21 5.29
C THR A 605 -36.09 25.12 6.35
N GLN A 606 -35.30 25.22 7.42
CA GLN A 606 -35.14 24.21 8.47
C GLN A 606 -34.72 22.84 7.92
N LYS A 607 -33.87 22.83 6.89
CA LYS A 607 -33.36 21.62 6.25
C LYS A 607 -31.88 21.43 6.49
N PHE A 608 -31.45 20.18 6.46
CA PHE A 608 -30.07 19.79 6.65
C PHE A 608 -29.39 19.35 5.34
N SER A 609 -28.08 19.56 5.27
CA SER A 609 -27.20 18.95 4.28
C SER A 609 -25.99 18.36 5.00
N HIS A 610 -25.48 17.22 4.52
CA HIS A 610 -24.47 16.43 5.23
C HIS A 610 -23.21 16.26 4.41
N TYR A 611 -22.07 16.38 5.09
CA TYR A 611 -20.75 16.13 4.55
C TYR A 611 -20.07 15.08 5.43
N THR A 612 -19.68 13.97 4.81
CA THR A 612 -19.13 12.77 5.45
C THR A 612 -17.80 12.39 4.81
N ILE A 613 -17.22 11.25 5.19
CA ILE A 613 -16.05 10.66 4.52
C ILE A 613 -16.24 10.56 3.00
N LYS A 614 -17.47 10.30 2.53
CA LYS A 614 -17.78 10.24 1.09
C LYS A 614 -17.57 11.57 0.36
N ASN A 615 -17.59 12.68 1.09
CA ASN A 615 -17.42 14.03 0.56
C ASN A 615 -15.98 14.54 0.68
N GLY A 616 -15.11 13.86 1.43
CA GLY A 616 -13.71 14.22 1.58
C GLY A 616 -13.24 14.42 3.03
N LEU A 617 -14.12 14.32 4.03
CA LEU A 617 -13.69 14.31 5.44
C LEU A 617 -12.84 13.06 5.74
N PRO A 618 -11.87 13.14 6.66
CA PRO A 618 -11.08 11.98 7.04
C PRO A 618 -11.82 11.07 8.04
N SER A 619 -12.81 11.61 8.76
CA SER A 619 -13.64 10.89 9.72
C SER A 619 -15.02 11.53 9.85
N ASP A 620 -16.03 10.72 10.16
CA ASP A 620 -17.38 11.21 10.49
C ASP A 620 -17.53 11.57 11.99
N ALA A 621 -16.51 11.28 12.80
CA ALA A 621 -16.46 11.62 14.22
C ALA A 621 -15.73 12.95 14.43
N LEU A 622 -16.50 14.05 14.42
CA LEU A 622 -15.99 15.42 14.55
C LEU A 622 -16.09 15.91 16.01
N TYR A 623 -15.16 16.77 16.41
CA TYR A 623 -15.05 17.27 17.79
C TYR A 623 -15.26 18.78 17.91
N SER A 624 -14.48 19.58 17.21
CA SER A 624 -14.51 21.04 17.35
C SER A 624 -14.49 21.73 16.00
N LEU A 625 -15.08 22.94 15.93
CA LEU A 625 -15.09 23.83 14.78
C LEU A 625 -14.51 25.18 15.19
N LEU A 626 -13.43 25.62 14.52
CA LEU A 626 -12.91 26.99 14.67
C LEU A 626 -12.87 27.65 13.30
N ALA A 627 -13.42 28.85 13.17
CA ALA A 627 -13.31 29.63 11.94
C ALA A 627 -12.18 30.65 12.00
N ASP A 628 -11.51 30.81 10.86
CA ASP A 628 -10.53 31.86 10.64
C ASP A 628 -11.21 33.21 10.35
N GLU A 629 -10.43 34.22 9.97
CA GLU A 629 -10.96 35.55 9.61
C GLU A 629 -11.66 35.59 8.24
N THR A 630 -11.42 34.59 7.37
CA THR A 630 -11.97 34.53 6.01
C THR A 630 -13.32 33.79 5.96
N GLY A 631 -13.67 33.13 7.07
CA GLY A 631 -14.85 32.27 7.22
C GLY A 631 -14.59 30.82 6.81
N GLU A 632 -13.34 30.43 6.60
CA GLU A 632 -12.92 29.04 6.42
C GLU A 632 -12.79 28.37 7.79
N MET A 633 -13.06 27.07 7.86
CA MET A 633 -13.17 26.35 9.13
C MET A 633 -12.07 25.30 9.30
N TRP A 634 -11.58 25.17 10.53
CA TRP A 634 -10.70 24.12 10.99
C TRP A 634 -11.48 23.16 11.89
N ILE A 635 -11.45 21.89 11.52
CA ILE A 635 -12.31 20.84 12.07
C ILE A 635 -11.44 19.72 12.63
N SER A 636 -11.51 19.48 13.94
CA SER A 636 -10.83 18.35 14.57
C SER A 636 -11.69 17.09 14.55
N SER A 637 -11.05 15.92 14.43
CA SER A 637 -11.74 14.63 14.28
C SER A 637 -10.97 13.47 14.94
N ASN A 638 -11.52 12.26 14.87
CA ASN A 638 -10.80 11.02 15.21
C ASN A 638 -9.67 10.65 14.21
N SER A 639 -9.56 11.35 13.08
CA SER A 639 -8.59 11.01 12.03
C SER A 639 -7.93 12.24 11.43
N GLY A 640 -7.47 13.13 12.30
CA GLY A 640 -6.69 14.31 11.95
C GLY A 640 -7.49 15.60 11.99
N LEU A 641 -6.88 16.65 11.44
CA LEU A 641 -7.40 18.00 11.36
C LEU A 641 -7.79 18.31 9.90
N THR A 642 -8.92 18.98 9.69
CA THR A 642 -9.41 19.34 8.36
C THR A 642 -9.56 20.84 8.22
N HIS A 643 -8.97 21.42 7.18
CA HIS A 643 -9.29 22.75 6.70
C HIS A 643 -10.40 22.67 5.66
N PHE A 644 -11.49 23.41 5.86
CA PHE A 644 -12.71 23.35 5.07
C PHE A 644 -13.09 24.74 4.55
N ASP A 645 -13.19 24.87 3.23
CA ASP A 645 -13.73 26.05 2.55
C ASP A 645 -15.24 25.84 2.31
N PRO A 646 -16.13 26.53 3.06
CA PRO A 646 -17.57 26.39 2.92
C PRO A 646 -18.14 27.01 1.63
N LYS A 647 -17.39 27.87 0.93
CA LYS A 647 -17.84 28.49 -0.34
C LYS A 647 -17.64 27.53 -1.51
N ARG A 648 -16.54 26.77 -1.50
CA ARG A 648 -16.21 25.77 -2.54
C ARG A 648 -16.61 24.35 -2.18
N ILE A 649 -16.92 24.08 -0.90
CA ILE A 649 -17.14 22.74 -0.35
C ILE A 649 -15.91 21.86 -0.65
N SER A 650 -14.74 22.31 -0.21
CA SER A 650 -13.48 21.58 -0.38
C SER A 650 -12.82 21.30 0.97
N PHE A 651 -12.29 20.09 1.11
CA PHE A 651 -11.66 19.58 2.32
C PHE A 651 -10.18 19.36 2.09
N ARG A 652 -9.35 19.83 3.03
CA ARG A 652 -7.91 19.61 3.07
C ARG A 652 -7.55 18.97 4.40
N ASN A 653 -7.11 17.72 4.37
CA ASN A 653 -6.92 16.90 5.56
C ASN A 653 -5.44 16.80 5.93
N TYR A 654 -5.16 16.91 7.21
CA TYR A 654 -3.84 16.83 7.83
C TYR A 654 -3.79 15.69 8.85
N THR A 655 -2.64 15.05 8.96
CA THR A 655 -2.40 13.84 9.77
C THR A 655 -1.14 14.01 10.62
N THR A 656 -0.81 13.00 11.44
CA THR A 656 0.47 12.93 12.17
C THR A 656 1.71 13.22 11.31
N LYS A 657 1.69 12.86 10.02
CA LYS A 657 2.79 13.13 9.08
C LYS A 657 2.97 14.61 8.73
N ASP A 658 1.93 15.41 8.90
CA ASP A 658 1.96 16.86 8.64
C ASP A 658 2.40 17.66 9.89
N GLY A 659 2.64 16.97 11.02
CA GLY A 659 3.08 17.58 12.30
C GLY A 659 2.07 17.46 13.45
N LEU A 660 0.94 16.76 13.26
CA LEU A 660 -0.08 16.65 14.31
C LEU A 660 0.38 15.80 15.52
N GLN A 661 -0.14 16.12 16.69
CA GLN A 661 0.09 15.44 17.97
C GLN A 661 -0.28 13.94 17.91
N GLY A 662 -1.32 13.65 17.14
CA GLY A 662 -1.93 12.36 16.91
C GLY A 662 -3.03 12.52 15.85
N ASP A 663 -3.53 11.42 15.32
CA ASP A 663 -4.71 11.49 14.44
C ASP A 663 -6.00 11.64 15.28
N GLU A 664 -5.99 11.23 16.55
CA GLU A 664 -7.14 11.37 17.45
C GLU A 664 -7.07 12.67 18.26
N PHE A 665 -8.05 13.55 18.05
CA PHE A 665 -8.27 14.77 18.84
C PHE A 665 -9.32 14.56 19.94
N ASN A 666 -9.38 15.49 20.89
CA ASN A 666 -10.36 15.46 21.98
C ASN A 666 -11.45 16.53 21.78
N GLY A 667 -12.67 16.20 22.20
CA GLY A 667 -13.79 17.15 22.21
C GLY A 667 -13.66 18.17 23.33
N GLY A 668 -13.94 19.45 23.04
CA GLY A 668 -13.77 20.57 23.98
C GLY A 668 -12.36 21.16 24.00
N SER A 669 -11.41 20.50 23.34
CA SER A 669 -9.99 20.85 23.34
C SER A 669 -9.63 21.68 22.10
N ALA A 670 -10.32 22.81 21.90
CA ALA A 670 -10.04 23.73 20.81
C ALA A 670 -10.27 25.18 21.22
N PHE A 671 -9.33 26.06 20.88
CA PHE A 671 -9.40 27.48 21.18
C PHE A 671 -8.75 28.33 20.08
N ARG A 672 -9.26 29.55 19.87
CA ARG A 672 -8.63 30.54 19.00
C ARG A 672 -8.42 31.81 19.82
N ASN A 673 -7.18 32.30 19.90
CA ASN A 673 -6.86 33.52 20.62
C ASN A 673 -7.17 34.79 19.81
N ALA A 674 -6.95 35.95 20.44
CA ALA A 674 -7.23 37.26 19.84
C ALA A 674 -6.33 37.56 18.63
N GLU A 675 -5.11 37.03 18.60
CA GLU A 675 -4.13 37.15 17.52
C GLU A 675 -4.45 36.25 16.32
N GLY A 676 -5.39 35.31 16.48
CA GLY A 676 -5.82 34.39 15.44
C GLY A 676 -5.06 33.07 15.40
N GLU A 677 -4.20 32.79 16.37
CA GLU A 677 -3.61 31.46 16.59
C GLU A 677 -4.70 30.48 17.02
N MET A 678 -4.67 29.29 16.44
CA MET A 678 -5.58 28.20 16.78
C MET A 678 -4.85 27.11 17.54
N PHE A 679 -5.52 26.56 18.54
CA PHE A 679 -5.04 25.50 19.41
C PHE A 679 -6.00 24.32 19.33
N PHE A 680 -5.47 23.12 19.11
CA PHE A 680 -6.25 21.88 19.07
C PHE A 680 -5.54 20.78 19.86
N GLY A 681 -6.17 20.29 20.93
CA GLY A 681 -5.64 19.23 21.77
C GLY A 681 -6.22 17.85 21.47
N GLY A 682 -5.44 16.83 21.79
CA GLY A 682 -5.85 15.44 21.69
C GLY A 682 -5.15 14.58 22.74
N ILE A 683 -4.95 13.30 22.41
CA ILE A 683 -4.46 12.31 23.37
C ILE A 683 -2.93 12.34 23.59
N ASN A 684 -2.20 13.06 22.74
CA ASN A 684 -0.74 13.14 22.73
C ASN A 684 -0.26 14.60 22.70
N GLY A 685 -0.88 15.50 23.45
CA GLY A 685 -0.56 16.93 23.52
C GLY A 685 -1.50 17.78 22.68
N PHE A 686 -1.07 18.98 22.31
CA PHE A 686 -1.83 19.86 21.43
C PHE A 686 -0.98 20.48 20.33
N ASN A 687 -1.64 20.86 19.24
CA ASN A 687 -1.06 21.61 18.15
C ASN A 687 -1.46 23.08 18.20
N SER A 688 -0.53 23.97 17.87
CA SER A 688 -0.79 25.41 17.69
C SER A 688 -0.33 25.86 16.30
N PHE A 689 -1.11 26.73 15.64
CA PHE A 689 -0.74 27.29 14.34
C PHE A 689 -1.56 28.54 14.01
N TYR A 690 -1.02 29.38 13.12
CA TYR A 690 -1.78 30.45 12.47
C TYR A 690 -2.33 29.93 11.13
N PRO A 691 -3.66 29.99 10.89
CA PRO A 691 -4.24 29.51 9.63
C PRO A 691 -3.57 30.03 8.37
N GLN A 692 -3.13 31.30 8.37
CA GLN A 692 -2.50 31.93 7.20
C GLN A 692 -1.05 31.47 6.97
N GLN A 693 -0.43 30.81 7.94
CA GLN A 693 0.93 30.27 7.84
C GLN A 693 0.94 28.80 7.38
N VAL A 694 -0.22 28.12 7.41
CA VAL A 694 -0.33 26.75 6.89
C VAL A 694 -0.38 26.79 5.37
N ALA A 695 0.79 26.68 4.75
CA ALA A 695 0.94 26.65 3.30
C ALA A 695 1.22 25.24 2.79
N ASP A 696 0.74 24.95 1.58
CA ASP A 696 1.10 23.74 0.85
C ASP A 696 2.50 23.88 0.24
N ASN A 697 3.23 22.76 0.18
CA ASN A 697 4.51 22.68 -0.49
C ASN A 697 4.32 22.95 -1.99
N SER A 698 4.85 24.07 -2.46
CA SER A 698 4.78 24.48 -3.88
C SER A 698 5.82 23.79 -4.78
N SER A 699 6.65 22.90 -4.25
CA SER A 699 7.67 22.19 -5.01
C SER A 699 7.06 21.23 -6.03
N VAL A 700 7.43 21.39 -7.30
CA VAL A 700 7.04 20.47 -8.38
C VAL A 700 8.07 19.32 -8.43
N PRO A 701 7.69 18.07 -8.13
CA PRO A 701 8.66 16.99 -8.08
C PRO A 701 9.10 16.54 -9.47
N PRO A 702 10.40 16.27 -9.69
CA PRO A 702 10.86 15.52 -10.85
C PRO A 702 10.19 14.14 -10.87
N VAL A 703 9.74 13.70 -12.05
CA VAL A 703 9.20 12.36 -12.25
C VAL A 703 10.22 11.56 -13.02
N VAL A 704 10.49 10.33 -12.58
CA VAL A 704 11.50 9.44 -13.17
C VAL A 704 10.92 8.03 -13.37
N ILE A 705 11.42 7.32 -14.36
CA ILE A 705 11.19 5.88 -14.50
C ILE A 705 12.36 5.16 -13.83
N THR A 706 12.09 4.55 -12.68
CA THR A 706 13.12 3.93 -11.84
C THR A 706 13.56 2.58 -12.38
N ALA A 707 12.65 1.84 -13.01
CA ALA A 707 12.99 0.58 -13.66
C ALA A 707 12.09 0.29 -14.88
N PHE A 708 12.70 -0.30 -15.91
CA PHE A 708 11.99 -0.98 -16.98
C PHE A 708 12.24 -2.48 -16.90
N ARG A 709 11.14 -3.26 -16.90
CA ARG A 709 11.18 -4.70 -16.72
C ARG A 709 10.59 -5.43 -17.93
N LYS A 710 11.25 -6.52 -18.31
CA LYS A 710 10.75 -7.53 -19.24
C LYS A 710 10.50 -8.81 -18.46
N PHE A 711 9.29 -9.37 -18.54
CA PHE A 711 8.92 -10.59 -17.79
C PHE A 711 9.28 -10.51 -16.29
N ASN A 712 8.99 -9.37 -15.65
CA ASN A 712 9.33 -9.02 -14.27
C ASN A 712 10.83 -8.95 -13.91
N LYS A 713 11.73 -9.11 -14.90
CA LYS A 713 13.17 -8.90 -14.72
C LYS A 713 13.54 -7.48 -15.13
N THR A 714 14.23 -6.76 -14.25
CA THR A 714 14.77 -5.44 -14.55
C THR A 714 15.82 -5.54 -15.65
N VAL A 715 15.65 -4.77 -16.72
CA VAL A 715 16.56 -4.73 -17.87
C VAL A 715 17.28 -3.38 -17.97
N ARG A 716 16.62 -2.32 -17.51
CA ARG A 716 17.17 -0.97 -17.43
C ARG A 716 16.76 -0.32 -16.12
N THR A 717 17.71 0.33 -15.47
CA THR A 717 17.52 1.31 -14.40
C THR A 717 18.06 2.64 -14.92
N ASP A 718 17.49 3.77 -14.47
CA ASP A 718 17.93 5.12 -14.86
C ASP A 718 17.76 5.50 -16.36
N LEU A 719 16.53 5.36 -16.86
CA LEU A 719 16.19 5.78 -18.22
C LEU A 719 16.31 7.30 -18.38
N GLN A 720 16.71 7.75 -19.56
CA GLN A 720 16.73 9.17 -19.91
C GLN A 720 15.43 9.61 -20.62
N PRO A 721 14.97 10.87 -20.41
CA PRO A 721 13.78 11.37 -21.10
C PRO A 721 13.94 11.29 -22.63
N GLY A 722 12.99 10.64 -23.30
CA GLY A 722 12.97 10.47 -24.76
C GLY A 722 13.87 9.35 -25.29
N GLU A 723 14.53 8.58 -24.42
CA GLU A 723 15.25 7.36 -24.80
C GLU A 723 14.32 6.39 -25.54
N THR A 724 14.88 5.57 -26.43
CA THR A 724 14.13 4.57 -27.21
C THR A 724 14.47 3.17 -26.76
N ILE A 725 13.45 2.42 -26.34
CA ILE A 725 13.54 1.01 -25.95
C ILE A 725 13.11 0.14 -27.13
N GLU A 726 14.04 -0.67 -27.62
CA GLU A 726 13.82 -1.63 -28.70
C GLU A 726 13.35 -2.99 -28.14
N LEU A 727 12.23 -3.49 -28.64
CA LEU A 727 11.59 -4.74 -28.24
C LEU A 727 11.34 -5.67 -29.43
N ASP A 728 11.45 -6.97 -29.18
CA ASP A 728 11.00 -8.00 -30.12
C ASP A 728 9.51 -8.31 -29.90
N TYR A 729 8.79 -8.76 -30.93
CA TYR A 729 7.40 -9.23 -30.76
C TYR A 729 7.26 -10.38 -29.75
N THR A 730 8.35 -11.07 -29.41
CA THR A 730 8.37 -12.06 -28.31
C THR A 730 8.36 -11.44 -26.92
N ASP A 731 8.72 -10.17 -26.76
CA ASP A 731 8.74 -9.45 -25.47
C ASP A 731 7.31 -9.01 -25.07
N ASN A 732 6.42 -9.98 -24.90
CA ASN A 732 4.98 -9.72 -24.77
C ASN A 732 4.52 -9.31 -23.35
N PHE A 733 5.43 -9.13 -22.40
CA PHE A 733 5.14 -8.62 -21.06
C PHE A 733 6.20 -7.60 -20.63
N ILE A 734 5.78 -6.34 -20.52
CA ILE A 734 6.63 -5.24 -20.08
C ILE A 734 5.99 -4.47 -18.92
N SER A 735 6.83 -3.89 -18.05
CA SER A 735 6.36 -2.97 -17.02
C SER A 735 7.35 -1.85 -16.75
N PHE A 736 6.82 -0.73 -16.26
CA PHE A 736 7.53 0.47 -15.88
C PHE A 736 7.28 0.74 -14.41
N ASP A 737 8.34 0.87 -13.63
CA ASP A 737 8.30 1.40 -12.27
C ASP A 737 8.69 2.88 -12.32
N PHE A 738 8.01 3.73 -11.57
CA PHE A 738 8.21 5.19 -11.61
C PHE A 738 8.03 5.84 -10.24
N ALA A 739 8.67 6.99 -10.06
CA ALA A 739 8.63 7.76 -8.83
C ALA A 739 8.57 9.28 -9.12
N ALA A 740 7.88 10.01 -8.26
CA ALA A 740 7.97 11.46 -8.13
C ALA A 740 8.91 11.73 -6.96
N LEU A 741 10.03 12.38 -7.24
CA LEU A 741 11.12 12.62 -6.30
C LEU A 741 10.80 13.80 -5.36
N ASP A 742 9.72 13.62 -4.59
CA ASP A 742 9.37 14.42 -3.41
C ASP A 742 9.54 13.54 -2.17
N TYR A 743 10.39 14.00 -1.25
CA TYR A 743 10.76 13.22 -0.08
C TYR A 743 10.01 13.62 1.19
N TYR A 744 9.09 14.61 1.14
CA TYR A 744 8.36 15.07 2.32
C TYR A 744 7.41 13.96 2.79
N ALA A 745 6.52 13.51 1.90
CA ALA A 745 5.60 12.40 2.17
C ALA A 745 5.39 11.53 0.90
N PRO A 746 6.42 10.81 0.44
CA PRO A 746 6.43 10.12 -0.86
C PRO A 746 5.26 9.13 -1.03
N LEU A 747 4.84 8.45 0.04
CA LEU A 747 3.70 7.50 0.00
C LEU A 747 2.34 8.16 -0.32
N ARG A 748 2.25 9.50 -0.28
CA ARG A 748 1.03 10.26 -0.62
C ARG A 748 1.07 10.87 -2.03
N ASN A 749 2.20 10.77 -2.73
CA ASN A 749 2.34 11.25 -4.11
C ASN A 749 1.34 10.54 -5.03
N GLN A 750 0.73 11.30 -5.94
CA GLN A 750 -0.26 10.78 -6.88
C GLN A 750 0.33 10.67 -8.28
N TYR A 751 -0.11 9.67 -9.05
CA TYR A 751 0.42 9.37 -10.38
C TYR A 751 -0.67 9.19 -11.43
N THR A 752 -0.36 9.61 -12.65
CA THR A 752 -1.12 9.26 -13.84
C THR A 752 -0.16 8.81 -14.94
N TYR A 753 -0.55 7.84 -15.76
CA TYR A 753 0.28 7.36 -16.86
C TYR A 753 -0.53 7.09 -18.12
N MET A 754 0.15 6.96 -19.26
CA MET A 754 -0.45 6.67 -20.55
C MET A 754 0.58 6.04 -21.49
N LEU A 755 0.19 4.98 -22.21
CA LEU A 755 0.94 4.46 -23.35
C LEU A 755 0.28 4.95 -24.66
N GLU A 756 0.85 5.98 -25.26
CA GLU A 756 0.39 6.52 -26.55
C GLU A 756 0.49 5.44 -27.63
N GLY A 757 -0.61 5.26 -28.38
CA GLY A 757 -0.78 4.16 -29.33
C GLY A 757 -1.53 2.95 -28.76
N PHE A 758 -1.79 2.90 -27.45
CA PHE A 758 -2.58 1.84 -26.80
C PHE A 758 -3.71 2.41 -25.92
N ASP A 759 -3.37 3.27 -24.96
CA ASP A 759 -4.33 3.89 -24.05
C ASP A 759 -5.10 5.03 -24.73
N ARG A 760 -6.39 5.18 -24.43
CA ARG A 760 -7.23 6.27 -24.99
C ARG A 760 -7.19 7.57 -24.21
N GLN A 761 -6.90 7.48 -22.91
CA GLN A 761 -6.86 8.60 -21.96
C GLN A 761 -5.85 8.27 -20.85
N TRP A 762 -5.44 9.29 -20.09
CA TRP A 762 -4.61 9.11 -18.91
C TRP A 762 -5.26 8.16 -17.91
N VAL A 763 -4.49 7.19 -17.41
CA VAL A 763 -4.90 6.23 -16.39
C VAL A 763 -4.49 6.77 -15.03
N ALA A 764 -5.45 6.95 -14.12
CA ALA A 764 -5.18 7.32 -12.74
C ALA A 764 -4.60 6.11 -11.98
N ALA A 765 -3.36 6.23 -11.52
CA ALA A 765 -2.70 5.19 -10.73
C ALA A 765 -2.84 5.43 -9.21
N GLY A 766 -3.34 6.61 -8.80
CA GLY A 766 -3.36 6.99 -7.39
C GLY A 766 -1.94 7.01 -6.84
N THR A 767 -1.70 6.31 -5.74
CA THR A 767 -0.36 6.13 -5.14
C THR A 767 0.45 4.97 -5.75
N ARG A 768 -0.10 4.23 -6.72
CA ARG A 768 0.58 3.09 -7.35
C ARG A 768 1.70 3.56 -8.28
N ARG A 769 2.89 2.96 -8.12
CA ARG A 769 4.16 3.33 -8.77
C ARG A 769 4.57 2.48 -9.98
N TYR A 770 3.66 1.69 -10.53
CA TYR A 770 3.98 0.85 -11.69
C TYR A 770 2.84 0.76 -12.69
N ALA A 771 3.20 0.52 -13.95
CA ALA A 771 2.29 0.24 -15.05
C ALA A 771 2.79 -0.98 -15.84
N SER A 772 1.89 -1.88 -16.21
CA SER A 772 2.23 -3.09 -16.98
C SER A 772 1.37 -3.22 -18.23
N TYR A 773 1.98 -3.70 -19.31
CA TYR A 773 1.34 -3.91 -20.60
C TYR A 773 1.67 -5.29 -21.13
N THR A 774 0.70 -5.92 -21.79
CA THR A 774 0.83 -7.28 -22.31
C THR A 774 0.36 -7.38 -23.75
N ASN A 775 1.03 -8.24 -24.54
CA ASN A 775 0.69 -8.55 -25.93
C ASN A 775 0.48 -7.30 -26.82
N LEU A 776 1.38 -6.32 -26.70
CA LEU A 776 1.41 -5.15 -27.58
C LEU A 776 1.72 -5.59 -29.02
N ARG A 777 1.10 -4.95 -30.01
CA ARG A 777 1.35 -5.23 -31.43
C ARG A 777 2.68 -4.60 -31.86
N GLY A 778 3.22 -5.05 -32.99
CA GLY A 778 4.37 -4.39 -33.59
C GLY A 778 4.04 -2.95 -33.98
N GLY A 779 4.90 -2.00 -33.62
CA GLY A 779 4.70 -0.57 -33.84
C GLY A 779 5.47 0.31 -32.86
N ASP A 780 5.31 1.62 -33.02
CA ASP A 780 5.89 2.65 -32.17
C ASP A 780 4.88 3.11 -31.12
N TYR A 781 5.33 3.20 -29.86
CA TYR A 781 4.56 3.68 -28.73
C TYR A 781 5.37 4.70 -27.92
N VAL A 782 4.69 5.54 -27.15
CA VAL A 782 5.34 6.44 -26.19
C VAL A 782 4.71 6.25 -24.83
N PHE A 783 5.48 5.75 -23.86
CA PHE A 783 5.02 5.69 -22.48
C PHE A 783 5.25 7.04 -21.81
N ARG A 784 4.23 7.58 -21.17
CA ARG A 784 4.26 8.83 -20.41
C ARG A 784 3.78 8.62 -18.99
N VAL A 785 4.39 9.32 -18.05
CA VAL A 785 3.97 9.33 -16.65
C VAL A 785 4.08 10.75 -16.08
N ARG A 786 3.12 11.12 -15.22
CA ARG A 786 3.08 12.37 -14.45
C ARG A 786 2.91 12.03 -12.98
N GLY A 787 3.42 12.88 -12.11
CA GLY A 787 3.36 12.71 -10.67
C GLY A 787 3.09 14.03 -9.96
N SER A 788 2.51 13.97 -8.77
CA SER A 788 2.38 15.10 -7.85
C SER A 788 3.18 14.87 -6.57
N ASN A 789 3.47 15.96 -5.85
CA ASN A 789 3.87 15.84 -4.44
C ASN A 789 2.65 15.46 -3.57
N SER A 790 2.88 15.32 -2.26
CA SER A 790 1.83 14.98 -1.28
C SER A 790 0.74 16.04 -1.13
N ASP A 791 1.02 17.27 -1.57
CA ASP A 791 0.11 18.40 -1.49
C ASP A 791 -0.70 18.63 -2.78
N GLY A 792 -0.49 17.80 -3.80
CA GLY A 792 -1.25 17.83 -5.03
C GLY A 792 -0.72 18.79 -6.09
N ILE A 793 0.52 19.26 -5.95
CA ILE A 793 1.21 20.02 -7.00
C ILE A 793 1.77 19.05 -8.04
N TRP A 794 1.22 19.11 -9.26
CA TRP A 794 1.51 18.17 -10.35
C TRP A 794 2.65 18.64 -11.25
N ASN A 795 3.57 17.72 -11.54
CA ASN A 795 4.45 17.83 -12.69
C ASN A 795 3.72 17.35 -13.95
N VAL A 796 3.21 18.30 -14.73
CA VAL A 796 2.41 18.03 -15.94
C VAL A 796 3.27 17.67 -17.15
N ASP A 797 4.53 18.12 -17.18
CA ASP A 797 5.47 17.74 -18.24
C ASP A 797 5.84 16.25 -18.11
N GLY A 798 6.03 15.80 -16.87
CA GLY A 798 6.20 14.39 -16.53
C GLY A 798 7.48 13.79 -17.11
N PHE A 799 7.45 12.48 -17.35
CA PHE A 799 8.54 11.72 -17.97
C PHE A 799 8.00 10.90 -19.13
N SER A 800 8.77 10.77 -20.21
CA SER A 800 8.39 9.94 -21.37
C SER A 800 9.54 9.13 -21.95
N VAL A 801 9.23 7.93 -22.42
CA VAL A 801 10.16 7.03 -23.12
C VAL A 801 9.51 6.47 -24.38
N ASN A 802 10.27 6.36 -25.46
CA ASN A 802 9.81 5.80 -26.73
C ASN A 802 10.00 4.28 -26.72
N ILE A 803 9.06 3.54 -27.30
CA ILE A 803 9.09 2.08 -27.37
C ILE A 803 8.87 1.67 -28.82
N HIS A 804 9.83 0.94 -29.38
CA HIS A 804 9.70 0.34 -30.70
C HIS A 804 9.55 -1.18 -30.56
N ILE A 805 8.44 -1.72 -31.04
CA ILE A 805 8.20 -3.18 -31.06
C ILE A 805 8.29 -3.66 -32.49
N THR A 806 9.31 -4.48 -32.77
CA THR A 806 9.49 -5.03 -34.12
C THR A 806 8.36 -6.00 -34.47
N PRO A 807 7.62 -5.81 -35.58
CA PRO A 807 6.53 -6.71 -35.95
C PRO A 807 7.04 -8.11 -36.33
N PRO A 808 6.27 -9.17 -36.03
CA PRO A 808 6.62 -10.53 -36.43
C PRO A 808 6.71 -10.64 -37.95
N PHE A 809 7.55 -11.56 -38.43
CA PHE A 809 7.88 -11.62 -39.86
C PHE A 809 6.66 -11.90 -40.77
N TRP A 810 5.62 -12.57 -40.25
CA TRP A 810 4.39 -12.87 -41.00
C TRP A 810 3.44 -11.68 -41.15
N GLU A 811 3.63 -10.60 -40.40
CA GLU A 811 2.87 -9.34 -40.57
C GLU A 811 3.56 -8.37 -41.53
N ARG A 812 4.75 -8.71 -42.03
CA ARG A 812 5.50 -7.86 -42.97
C ARG A 812 5.01 -8.06 -44.41
N TRP A 813 5.02 -6.98 -45.20
CA TRP A 813 4.48 -6.96 -46.57
C TRP A 813 5.09 -8.01 -47.51
N TRP A 814 6.38 -8.34 -47.34
CA TRP A 814 7.06 -9.32 -48.18
C TRP A 814 6.52 -10.75 -47.98
N PHE A 815 6.03 -11.06 -46.77
CA PHE A 815 5.44 -12.37 -46.46
C PHE A 815 4.10 -12.53 -47.17
N PHE A 816 3.26 -11.49 -47.18
CA PHE A 816 2.07 -11.44 -48.03
C PHE A 816 2.43 -11.56 -49.52
N GLY A 817 3.55 -10.98 -49.95
CA GLY A 817 4.11 -11.17 -51.29
C GLY A 817 4.43 -12.65 -51.59
N MET A 818 5.08 -13.36 -50.65
CA MET A 818 5.34 -14.79 -50.80
C MET A 818 4.05 -15.61 -50.85
N ILE A 819 3.08 -15.32 -49.98
CA ILE A 819 1.76 -15.97 -50.02
C ILE A 819 1.09 -15.73 -51.38
N ALA A 820 1.13 -14.50 -51.90
CA ALA A 820 0.56 -14.17 -53.20
C ALA A 820 1.26 -14.94 -54.34
N VAL A 821 2.59 -15.11 -54.29
CA VAL A 821 3.33 -15.93 -55.25
C VAL A 821 2.95 -17.41 -55.14
N VAL A 822 2.83 -17.96 -53.93
CA VAL A 822 2.39 -19.34 -53.70
C VAL A 822 0.96 -19.55 -54.21
N LEU A 823 0.05 -18.62 -53.92
CA LEU A 823 -1.33 -18.66 -54.41
C LEU A 823 -1.41 -18.50 -55.93
N ALA A 824 -0.62 -17.61 -56.52
CA ALA A 824 -0.55 -17.45 -57.98
C ALA A 824 0.05 -18.70 -58.66
N GLY A 825 1.08 -19.30 -58.05
CA GLY A 825 1.65 -20.58 -58.49
C GLY A 825 0.66 -21.73 -58.37
N GLY A 826 -0.08 -21.80 -57.26
CA GLY A 826 -1.17 -22.76 -57.05
C GLY A 826 -2.32 -22.56 -58.02
N ALA A 827 -2.75 -21.32 -58.26
CA ALA A 827 -3.78 -20.97 -59.24
C ALA A 827 -3.32 -21.25 -60.68
N PHE A 828 -2.05 -21.00 -61.00
CA PHE A 828 -1.45 -21.37 -62.28
C PHE A 828 -1.39 -22.90 -62.44
N GLY A 829 -1.01 -23.62 -61.38
CA GLY A 829 -1.06 -25.07 -61.33
C GLY A 829 -2.48 -25.60 -61.56
N ALA A 830 -3.46 -25.07 -60.83
CA ALA A 830 -4.88 -25.40 -60.99
C ALA A 830 -5.41 -25.05 -62.39
N TYR A 831 -5.01 -23.91 -62.96
CA TYR A 831 -5.34 -23.52 -64.34
C TYR A 831 -4.75 -24.52 -65.35
N ARG A 832 -3.50 -24.93 -65.17
CA ARG A 832 -2.87 -25.96 -66.00
C ARG A 832 -3.59 -27.31 -65.89
N MET A 833 -3.96 -27.72 -64.68
CA MET A 833 -4.77 -28.94 -64.45
C MET A 833 -6.15 -28.82 -65.11
N ARG A 834 -6.80 -27.66 -65.02
CA ARG A 834 -8.12 -27.40 -65.62
C ARG A 834 -8.10 -27.40 -67.15
N VAL A 835 -7.05 -26.84 -67.77
CA VAL A 835 -6.86 -26.88 -69.22
C VAL A 835 -6.61 -28.31 -69.71
N GLN A 836 -5.95 -29.15 -68.90
CA GLN A 836 -5.78 -30.57 -69.17
C GLN A 836 -7.13 -31.31 -69.13
N GLU A 837 -7.92 -31.07 -68.07
CA GLU A 837 -9.26 -31.66 -67.87
C GLU A 837 -10.25 -31.29 -69.00
N ILE A 838 -10.21 -30.05 -69.51
CA ILE A 838 -11.07 -29.60 -70.62
C ILE A 838 -10.70 -30.31 -71.94
N LYS A 839 -9.42 -30.59 -72.18
CA LYS A 839 -8.97 -31.35 -73.36
C LYS A 839 -9.42 -32.80 -73.30
N ASP A 840 -9.46 -33.39 -72.11
CA ASP A 840 -9.94 -34.76 -71.90
C ASP A 840 -11.46 -34.86 -72.02
N ARG A 841 -12.19 -33.80 -71.64
CA ARG A 841 -13.66 -33.71 -71.65
C ARG A 841 -14.28 -33.52 -73.04
N ASN A 842 -13.61 -32.84 -73.96
CA ASN A 842 -14.07 -32.74 -75.36
C ASN A 842 -13.96 -34.07 -76.13
N ARG A 843 -13.17 -35.03 -75.63
CA ARG A 843 -12.98 -36.34 -76.26
C ARG A 843 -14.02 -37.38 -75.83
N SER A 844 -14.76 -37.13 -74.74
CA SER A 844 -15.72 -38.07 -74.14
C SER A 844 -17.19 -37.70 -74.35
N LEU A 845 -17.49 -36.50 -74.89
CA LEU A 845 -18.84 -35.95 -75.05
C LEU A 845 -19.65 -36.51 -76.23
N GLU A 846 -19.04 -37.23 -77.18
CA GLU A 846 -19.77 -37.82 -78.33
C GLU A 846 -20.44 -39.17 -78.02
N VAL A 847 -20.12 -39.82 -76.89
CA VAL A 847 -20.50 -41.24 -76.66
C VAL A 847 -21.57 -41.44 -75.56
N GLN A 848 -21.88 -40.46 -74.72
CA GLN A 848 -22.66 -40.72 -73.48
C GLN A 848 -24.04 -40.05 -73.36
N VAL A 849 -24.65 -39.57 -74.45
CA VAL A 849 -26.03 -39.02 -74.40
C VAL A 849 -27.12 -40.12 -74.27
N ARG A 850 -26.78 -41.41 -74.29
CA ARG A 850 -27.80 -42.47 -74.47
C ARG A 850 -28.11 -43.40 -73.30
N GLU A 851 -27.45 -43.32 -72.14
CA GLU A 851 -27.46 -44.49 -71.24
C GLU A 851 -28.01 -44.43 -69.81
N ARG A 852 -28.24 -43.31 -69.11
CA ARG A 852 -28.72 -43.44 -67.70
C ARG A 852 -29.75 -42.41 -67.23
N THR A 853 -31.01 -42.76 -67.48
CA THR A 853 -32.21 -42.21 -66.82
C THR A 853 -32.73 -43.14 -65.69
N MET A 854 -31.90 -44.04 -65.13
CA MET A 854 -32.33 -45.04 -64.13
C MET A 854 -31.46 -45.12 -62.86
N GLU A 855 -30.67 -44.09 -62.55
CA GLU A 855 -29.77 -44.10 -61.37
C GLU A 855 -30.16 -43.08 -60.29
N ILE A 856 -31.36 -42.51 -60.40
CA ILE A 856 -31.82 -41.43 -59.52
C ILE A 856 -32.38 -41.96 -58.18
N GLU A 857 -32.82 -43.21 -58.08
CA GLU A 857 -33.45 -43.72 -56.84
C GLU A 857 -32.47 -44.24 -55.78
N ARG A 858 -31.22 -44.59 -56.14
CA ARG A 858 -30.23 -45.12 -55.17
C ARG A 858 -29.51 -44.04 -54.36
N ARG A 859 -29.49 -42.77 -54.82
CA ARG A 859 -28.82 -41.65 -54.14
C ARG A 859 -29.64 -41.03 -53.00
N GLN A 860 -30.95 -41.27 -52.96
CA GLN A 860 -31.82 -40.61 -51.97
C GLN A 860 -31.74 -41.26 -50.58
N LEU A 861 -31.39 -42.55 -50.51
CA LEU A 861 -31.33 -43.30 -49.25
C LEU A 861 -30.02 -43.09 -48.46
N VAL A 862 -28.91 -42.74 -49.13
CA VAL A 862 -27.60 -42.49 -48.49
C VAL A 862 -27.53 -41.09 -47.82
N ALA A 863 -28.31 -40.12 -48.32
CA ALA A 863 -28.33 -38.75 -47.81
C ALA A 863 -29.05 -38.60 -46.45
N GLU A 864 -30.07 -39.43 -46.18
CA GLU A 864 -30.79 -39.41 -44.89
C GLU A 864 -30.00 -40.06 -43.75
N GLY A 865 -29.19 -41.09 -44.05
CA GLY A 865 -28.30 -41.73 -43.07
C GLY A 865 -27.22 -40.80 -42.51
N LEU A 866 -26.54 -40.06 -43.39
CA LEU A 866 -25.49 -39.11 -43.01
C LEU A 866 -26.02 -37.92 -42.18
N ARG A 867 -27.27 -37.47 -42.42
CA ARG A 867 -27.90 -36.41 -41.60
C ARG A 867 -28.10 -36.83 -40.14
N LYS A 868 -28.38 -38.12 -39.89
CA LYS A 868 -28.58 -38.65 -38.54
C LYS A 868 -27.28 -38.73 -37.74
N ILE A 869 -26.15 -39.01 -38.40
CA ILE A 869 -24.81 -38.98 -37.78
C ILE A 869 -24.43 -37.54 -37.40
N ILE A 870 -24.65 -36.58 -38.30
CA ILE A 870 -24.32 -35.16 -38.05
C ILE A 870 -25.15 -34.57 -36.90
N SER A 871 -26.42 -34.97 -36.73
CA SER A 871 -27.23 -34.49 -35.59
C SER A 871 -26.78 -35.09 -34.26
N MET A 872 -26.25 -36.32 -34.23
CA MET A 872 -25.74 -36.95 -33.01
C MET A 872 -24.43 -36.33 -32.53
N LEU A 873 -23.51 -36.01 -33.44
CA LEU A 873 -22.22 -35.37 -33.12
C LEU A 873 -22.36 -34.02 -32.39
N ASN A 874 -23.53 -33.37 -32.52
CA ASN A 874 -23.87 -32.12 -31.85
C ASN A 874 -24.68 -32.30 -30.55
N SER A 875 -24.84 -33.52 -30.05
CA SER A 875 -25.58 -33.85 -28.81
C SER A 875 -24.69 -34.58 -27.78
N ASN A 876 -25.19 -34.78 -26.55
CA ASN A 876 -24.44 -35.29 -25.39
C ASN A 876 -24.29 -36.83 -25.35
N TYR A 877 -24.11 -37.49 -26.49
CA TYR A 877 -23.85 -38.94 -26.50
C TYR A 877 -22.42 -39.25 -26.06
N SER A 878 -22.23 -40.43 -25.45
CA SER A 878 -20.91 -40.94 -25.10
C SER A 878 -20.10 -41.30 -26.35
N LEU A 879 -18.77 -41.31 -26.24
CA LEU A 879 -17.89 -41.62 -27.37
C LEU A 879 -18.17 -43.04 -27.91
N SER A 880 -18.42 -44.02 -27.03
CA SER A 880 -18.75 -45.39 -27.41
C SER A 880 -20.06 -45.49 -28.20
N GLU A 881 -21.15 -44.85 -27.75
CA GLU A 881 -22.44 -44.85 -28.46
C GLU A 881 -22.35 -44.21 -29.85
N SER A 882 -21.54 -43.16 -29.98
CA SER A 882 -21.33 -42.45 -31.24
C SER A 882 -20.57 -43.33 -32.24
N LEU A 883 -19.52 -44.01 -31.78
CA LEU A 883 -18.71 -44.91 -32.61
C LEU A 883 -19.48 -46.18 -33.00
N ASP A 884 -20.27 -46.76 -32.10
CA ASP A 884 -21.12 -47.93 -32.39
C ASP A 884 -22.17 -47.63 -33.46
N THR A 885 -22.81 -46.46 -33.38
CA THR A 885 -23.81 -46.07 -34.38
C THR A 885 -23.18 -45.88 -35.76
N ILE A 886 -21.98 -45.29 -35.82
CA ILE A 886 -21.22 -45.13 -37.07
C ILE A 886 -20.86 -46.50 -37.65
N LEU A 887 -20.42 -47.45 -36.81
CA LEU A 887 -20.12 -48.83 -37.22
C LEU A 887 -21.35 -49.57 -37.75
N VAL A 888 -22.49 -49.44 -37.08
CA VAL A 888 -23.75 -50.05 -37.52
C VAL A 888 -24.17 -49.56 -38.90
N GLN A 889 -24.07 -48.24 -39.14
CA GLN A 889 -24.38 -47.66 -40.45
C GLN A 889 -23.36 -48.01 -41.52
N ALA A 890 -22.06 -48.05 -41.18
CA ALA A 890 -21.00 -48.47 -42.10
C ALA A 890 -21.23 -49.89 -42.59
N ALA A 891 -21.55 -50.82 -41.69
CA ALA A 891 -21.90 -52.19 -42.05
C ALA A 891 -23.17 -52.25 -42.91
N GLN A 892 -24.22 -51.48 -42.57
CA GLN A 892 -25.49 -51.51 -43.29
C GLN A 892 -25.41 -50.93 -44.70
N PHE A 893 -24.69 -49.81 -44.90
CA PHE A 893 -24.61 -49.17 -46.22
C PHE A 893 -23.68 -49.89 -47.19
N THR A 894 -22.64 -50.54 -46.67
CA THR A 894 -21.69 -51.30 -47.50
C THR A 894 -22.09 -52.78 -47.63
N GLY A 895 -22.97 -53.27 -46.75
CA GLY A 895 -23.34 -54.68 -46.65
C GLY A 895 -22.27 -55.56 -46.00
N ALA A 896 -21.43 -54.98 -45.14
CA ALA A 896 -20.40 -55.71 -44.40
C ALA A 896 -21.01 -56.53 -43.27
N CYS A 897 -20.49 -57.74 -43.03
CA CYS A 897 -20.94 -58.59 -41.92
C CYS A 897 -20.36 -58.12 -40.59
N CYS A 898 -19.11 -57.67 -40.58
CA CYS A 898 -18.41 -57.16 -39.40
C CYS A 898 -17.76 -55.81 -39.70
N ALA A 899 -17.69 -54.95 -38.67
CA ALA A 899 -17.09 -53.63 -38.78
C ALA A 899 -16.31 -53.27 -37.50
N TYR A 900 -15.11 -52.71 -37.65
CA TYR A 900 -14.19 -52.41 -36.54
C TYR A 900 -13.58 -51.02 -36.69
N ILE A 901 -13.49 -50.26 -35.60
CA ILE A 901 -12.69 -49.03 -35.49
C ILE A 901 -11.58 -49.25 -34.47
N PHE A 902 -10.35 -48.89 -34.83
CA PHE A 902 -9.18 -49.00 -33.95
C PHE A 902 -8.36 -47.71 -33.94
N GLN A 903 -7.61 -47.51 -32.86
CA GLN A 903 -6.68 -46.39 -32.68
C GLN A 903 -5.39 -46.83 -31.98
N THR A 904 -4.26 -46.23 -32.34
CA THR A 904 -2.94 -46.40 -31.72
C THR A 904 -2.95 -45.82 -30.32
N CYS A 905 -2.56 -46.61 -29.33
CA CYS A 905 -2.30 -46.13 -27.98
C CYS A 905 -0.95 -45.39 -27.95
N GLU A 906 -0.94 -44.14 -27.47
CA GLU A 906 0.28 -43.30 -27.44
C GLU A 906 1.35 -43.83 -26.47
N ASP A 907 0.96 -44.54 -25.40
CA ASP A 907 1.88 -44.98 -24.35
C ASP A 907 2.61 -46.30 -24.66
N CYS A 908 2.02 -47.18 -25.48
CA CYS A 908 2.62 -48.49 -25.78
C CYS A 908 2.88 -48.76 -27.27
N GLY A 909 2.43 -47.89 -28.18
CA GLY A 909 2.67 -48.01 -29.63
C GLY A 909 1.91 -49.14 -30.33
N ASP A 910 1.06 -49.89 -29.60
CA ASP A 910 0.14 -50.88 -30.15
C ASP A 910 -1.27 -50.32 -30.36
N LEU A 911 -2.01 -50.97 -31.24
CA LEU A 911 -3.33 -50.54 -31.72
C LEU A 911 -4.42 -51.22 -30.87
N ALA A 912 -5.32 -50.41 -30.31
CA ALA A 912 -6.47 -50.85 -29.51
C ALA A 912 -7.78 -50.67 -30.28
N VAL A 913 -8.71 -51.63 -30.15
CA VAL A 913 -10.04 -51.53 -30.76
C VAL A 913 -10.91 -50.59 -29.91
N LEU A 914 -11.44 -49.53 -30.53
CA LEU A 914 -12.27 -48.52 -29.86
C LEU A 914 -13.76 -48.87 -29.88
N ALA A 915 -14.22 -49.52 -30.95
CA ALA A 915 -15.59 -49.98 -31.11
C ALA A 915 -15.64 -51.12 -32.14
N LEU A 916 -16.59 -52.04 -31.97
CA LEU A 916 -16.76 -53.19 -32.87
C LEU A 916 -18.23 -53.57 -33.01
N LYS A 917 -18.59 -54.10 -34.18
CA LYS A 917 -19.88 -54.76 -34.42
C LYS A 917 -19.62 -56.21 -34.83
N GLU A 918 -20.08 -57.12 -33.97
CA GLU A 918 -19.38 -58.37 -33.67
C GLU A 918 -19.75 -59.60 -34.52
N ASP A 919 -18.77 -60.52 -34.62
CA ASP A 919 -18.94 -61.98 -34.71
C ASP A 919 -18.33 -62.57 -33.41
N HIS A 920 -19.14 -63.24 -32.58
CA HIS A 920 -18.90 -63.55 -31.15
C HIS A 920 -17.82 -64.63 -30.85
N ASN A 921 -16.88 -64.90 -31.76
CA ASN A 921 -15.92 -66.02 -31.64
C ASN A 921 -14.43 -65.62 -31.54
N LEU A 922 -14.10 -64.35 -31.29
CA LEU A 922 -12.72 -63.87 -31.13
C LEU A 922 -12.31 -63.77 -29.65
N SER A 923 -11.16 -64.33 -29.27
CA SER A 923 -10.64 -64.24 -27.90
C SER A 923 -9.99 -62.89 -27.61
N ASP A 924 -10.00 -62.43 -26.35
CA ASP A 924 -9.37 -61.17 -25.90
C ASP A 924 -7.87 -61.04 -26.25
N GLU A 925 -7.19 -62.18 -26.45
CA GLU A 925 -5.78 -62.22 -26.90
C GLU A 925 -5.65 -61.89 -28.39
N ALA A 926 -6.65 -62.24 -29.22
CA ALA A 926 -6.68 -61.89 -30.65
C ALA A 926 -7.00 -60.40 -30.88
N LEU A 927 -7.83 -59.78 -30.02
CA LEU A 927 -8.13 -58.34 -30.07
C LEU A 927 -6.90 -57.46 -29.75
N ARG A 928 -5.94 -57.96 -28.97
CA ARG A 928 -4.68 -57.25 -28.64
C ARG A 928 -3.63 -57.34 -29.75
N ASN A 929 -3.68 -58.35 -30.62
CA ASN A 929 -2.73 -58.52 -31.74
C ASN A 929 -3.40 -58.32 -33.11
N TRP A 930 -4.07 -57.18 -33.27
CA TRP A 930 -4.88 -56.92 -34.46
C TRP A 930 -4.03 -56.74 -35.74
N LYS A 931 -2.74 -56.38 -35.65
CA LYS A 931 -1.84 -56.29 -36.82
C LYS A 931 -1.74 -57.63 -37.56
N GLY A 932 -1.72 -58.73 -36.81
CA GLY A 932 -1.81 -60.08 -37.37
C GLY A 932 -3.20 -60.45 -37.91
N PHE A 933 -4.27 -59.81 -37.43
CA PHE A 933 -5.65 -60.09 -37.83
C PHE A 933 -5.95 -59.66 -39.28
N ILE A 934 -5.45 -58.50 -39.71
CA ILE A 934 -5.68 -57.94 -41.06
C ILE A 934 -4.44 -57.93 -41.96
N GLY A 935 -3.32 -58.47 -41.50
CA GLY A 935 -2.06 -58.51 -42.21
C GLY A 935 -1.25 -57.20 -42.20
N ASP A 936 0.07 -57.34 -42.26
CA ASP A 936 1.02 -56.22 -42.22
C ASP A 936 0.87 -55.26 -43.41
N GLU A 937 0.48 -55.77 -44.58
CA GLU A 937 0.35 -54.95 -45.78
C GLU A 937 -0.82 -53.96 -45.69
N VAL A 938 -1.98 -54.44 -45.24
CA VAL A 938 -3.18 -53.62 -45.01
C VAL A 938 -2.89 -52.60 -43.89
N THR A 939 -2.24 -53.05 -42.81
CA THR A 939 -1.85 -52.17 -41.69
C THR A 939 -0.91 -51.04 -42.15
N ASN A 940 0.14 -51.36 -42.90
CA ASN A 940 1.13 -50.37 -43.35
C ASN A 940 0.53 -49.36 -44.33
N ASN A 941 -0.41 -49.78 -45.18
CA ASN A 941 -1.11 -48.86 -46.08
C ASN A 941 -2.03 -47.91 -45.31
N LEU A 942 -2.73 -48.40 -44.27
CA LEU A 942 -3.54 -47.54 -43.41
C LEU A 942 -2.70 -46.51 -42.66
N ILE A 943 -1.55 -46.89 -42.10
CA ILE A 943 -0.63 -45.94 -41.43
C ILE A 943 -0.13 -44.87 -42.42
N ARG A 944 0.05 -45.22 -43.70
CA ARG A 944 0.40 -44.26 -44.77
C ARG A 944 -0.79 -43.43 -45.26
N GLY A 945 -1.97 -43.58 -44.65
CA GLY A 945 -3.19 -42.85 -45.02
C GLY A 945 -3.83 -43.36 -46.32
N GLN A 946 -3.59 -44.61 -46.71
CA GLN A 946 -4.14 -45.20 -47.93
C GLN A 946 -5.24 -46.23 -47.61
N SER A 947 -6.40 -46.07 -48.23
CA SER A 947 -7.48 -47.06 -48.18
C SER A 947 -7.11 -48.29 -49.00
N MET A 948 -7.43 -49.48 -48.50
CA MET A 948 -7.15 -50.75 -49.16
C MET A 948 -8.41 -51.59 -49.28
N ALA A 949 -8.72 -52.03 -50.49
CA ALA A 949 -9.86 -52.89 -50.79
C ALA A 949 -9.37 -54.21 -51.37
N VAL A 950 -9.62 -55.31 -50.67
CA VAL A 950 -9.24 -56.66 -51.09
C VAL A 950 -10.53 -57.40 -51.45
N SER A 951 -10.70 -57.69 -52.74
CA SER A 951 -11.94 -58.25 -53.29
C SER A 951 -12.05 -59.78 -53.14
N ASP A 952 -10.89 -60.44 -52.97
CA ASP A 952 -10.77 -61.87 -52.68
C ASP A 952 -9.62 -62.12 -51.69
N LEU A 953 -9.97 -62.22 -50.40
CA LEU A 953 -9.02 -62.49 -49.33
C LEU A 953 -8.50 -63.92 -49.35
N SER A 954 -9.21 -64.86 -49.97
CA SER A 954 -8.81 -66.27 -50.03
C SER A 954 -7.68 -66.48 -51.04
N ALA A 955 -7.73 -65.77 -52.17
CA ALA A 955 -6.67 -65.76 -53.17
C ALA A 955 -5.38 -65.11 -52.64
N LEU A 956 -5.49 -63.99 -51.92
CA LEU A 956 -4.32 -63.31 -51.33
C LEU A 956 -3.62 -64.21 -50.29
N ARG A 957 -4.39 -64.94 -49.46
CA ARG A 957 -3.85 -65.91 -48.49
C ARG A 957 -3.10 -67.06 -49.15
N ALA A 958 -3.53 -67.49 -50.35
CA ALA A 958 -2.86 -68.55 -51.10
C ALA A 958 -1.50 -68.08 -51.69
N GLU A 959 -1.35 -66.79 -52.01
CA GLU A 959 -0.10 -66.21 -52.50
C GLU A 959 0.91 -65.88 -51.39
N THR A 960 0.45 -65.38 -50.24
CA THR A 960 1.35 -64.89 -49.16
C THR A 960 1.57 -65.89 -48.02
N GLY A 961 0.82 -67.00 -47.99
CA GLY A 961 0.86 -68.04 -46.96
C GLY A 961 -0.10 -67.77 -45.79
N GLU A 962 -0.79 -68.81 -45.32
CA GLU A 962 -1.85 -68.73 -44.29
C GLU A 962 -1.41 -68.07 -42.97
N SER A 963 -0.11 -67.99 -42.67
CA SER A 963 0.39 -67.42 -41.40
C SER A 963 0.29 -65.90 -41.31
N GLN A 964 0.06 -65.17 -42.41
CA GLN A 964 -0.04 -63.71 -42.39
C GLN A 964 -1.45 -63.17 -42.05
N TYR A 965 -2.48 -64.01 -42.11
CA TYR A 965 -3.88 -63.61 -41.85
C TYR A 965 -4.62 -64.70 -41.04
N PRO A 966 -4.18 -65.04 -39.83
CA PRO A 966 -4.58 -66.28 -39.14
C PRO A 966 -6.06 -66.29 -38.69
N TYR A 967 -6.70 -65.12 -38.63
CA TYR A 967 -8.00 -64.94 -37.99
C TYR A 967 -9.10 -64.43 -38.94
N ALA A 968 -8.76 -64.09 -40.19
CA ALA A 968 -9.72 -63.70 -41.23
C ALA A 968 -10.27 -64.90 -42.02
N VAL A 969 -10.23 -66.12 -41.46
CA VAL A 969 -10.40 -67.36 -42.23
C VAL A 969 -11.78 -67.47 -42.87
N ASN A 970 -12.81 -66.97 -42.19
CA ASN A 970 -14.21 -67.02 -42.59
C ASN A 970 -14.68 -65.85 -43.47
N HIS A 971 -13.78 -64.91 -43.80
CA HIS A 971 -14.10 -63.72 -44.59
C HIS A 971 -13.34 -63.72 -45.92
N ASN A 972 -14.01 -63.28 -46.97
CA ASN A 972 -13.51 -63.41 -48.33
C ASN A 972 -13.32 -62.06 -49.05
N ALA A 973 -13.72 -60.94 -48.45
CA ALA A 973 -13.30 -59.61 -48.89
C ALA A 973 -13.16 -58.66 -47.69
N LEU A 974 -12.32 -57.63 -47.84
CA LEU A 974 -12.01 -56.64 -46.81
C LEU A 974 -11.94 -55.25 -47.43
N LEU A 975 -12.48 -54.26 -46.73
CA LEU A 975 -12.25 -52.84 -46.99
C LEU A 975 -11.70 -52.19 -45.73
N ALA A 976 -10.52 -51.60 -45.84
CA ALA A 976 -9.90 -50.83 -44.78
C ALA A 976 -9.70 -49.38 -45.23
N VAL A 977 -10.11 -48.43 -44.40
CA VAL A 977 -9.92 -46.99 -44.65
C VAL A 977 -9.25 -46.32 -43.44
N PRO A 978 -8.34 -45.36 -43.66
CA PRO A 978 -7.60 -44.70 -42.59
C PRO A 978 -8.51 -43.77 -41.77
N LEU A 979 -8.16 -43.58 -40.50
CA LEU A 979 -8.91 -42.73 -39.57
C LEU A 979 -7.98 -41.61 -39.05
N PRO A 980 -8.05 -40.39 -39.63
CA PRO A 980 -7.18 -39.27 -39.27
C PRO A 980 -7.75 -38.45 -38.10
N VAL A 981 -7.20 -38.60 -36.89
CA VAL A 981 -7.55 -37.74 -35.73
C VAL A 981 -6.49 -36.65 -35.58
N SER A 982 -6.91 -35.38 -35.55
CA SER A 982 -6.03 -34.22 -35.35
C SER A 982 -4.82 -34.15 -36.30
N GLY A 983 -5.00 -34.60 -37.55
CA GLY A 983 -3.99 -34.52 -38.61
C GLY A 983 -2.94 -35.64 -38.61
N LYS A 984 -3.04 -36.64 -37.73
CA LYS A 984 -2.21 -37.86 -37.75
C LYS A 984 -3.10 -39.09 -37.95
N VAL A 985 -2.68 -40.01 -38.83
CA VAL A 985 -3.40 -41.28 -39.04
C VAL A 985 -3.03 -42.24 -37.93
N GLY A 986 -3.80 -42.17 -36.84
CA GLY A 986 -3.61 -43.01 -35.66
C GLY A 986 -4.51 -44.23 -35.64
N GLY A 987 -5.23 -44.58 -36.71
CA GLY A 987 -6.24 -45.65 -36.68
C GLY A 987 -6.88 -45.93 -38.02
N GLY A 988 -7.95 -46.72 -38.04
CA GLY A 988 -8.68 -47.07 -39.25
C GLY A 988 -10.06 -47.67 -38.98
N LEU A 989 -10.92 -47.63 -39.99
CA LEU A 989 -12.21 -48.32 -40.04
C LEU A 989 -12.08 -49.51 -41.00
N ILE A 990 -12.45 -50.70 -40.53
CA ILE A 990 -12.35 -51.94 -41.31
C ILE A 990 -13.70 -52.61 -41.39
N LEU A 991 -14.02 -53.04 -42.61
CA LEU A 991 -15.25 -53.69 -42.99
C LEU A 991 -14.91 -55.04 -43.62
N LEU A 992 -15.47 -56.11 -43.08
CA LEU A 992 -15.27 -57.48 -43.57
C LEU A 992 -16.54 -57.99 -44.24
N PHE A 993 -16.35 -58.84 -45.25
CA PHE A 993 -17.45 -59.43 -46.03
C PHE A 993 -17.26 -60.95 -46.16
N GLU A 994 -18.35 -61.71 -45.96
CA GLU A 994 -18.34 -63.18 -46.02
C GLU A 994 -18.04 -63.74 -47.43
N LYS A 995 -18.36 -62.99 -48.49
CA LYS A 995 -18.21 -63.44 -49.89
C LYS A 995 -17.20 -62.58 -50.64
N THR A 996 -16.48 -63.19 -51.58
CA THR A 996 -15.65 -62.46 -52.54
C THR A 996 -16.54 -61.49 -53.33
N ARG A 997 -16.12 -60.24 -53.42
CA ARG A 997 -16.84 -59.18 -54.13
C ARG A 997 -15.90 -58.06 -54.52
N ASN A 998 -16.10 -57.49 -55.70
CA ASN A 998 -15.41 -56.26 -56.09
C ASN A 998 -16.08 -55.08 -55.38
N LEU A 999 -15.31 -54.40 -54.54
CA LEU A 999 -15.73 -53.19 -53.84
C LEU A 999 -15.68 -52.01 -54.80
N THR A 1000 -16.78 -51.27 -54.90
CA THR A 1000 -16.86 -50.12 -55.82
C THR A 1000 -16.19 -48.88 -55.22
N GLN A 1001 -15.65 -47.99 -56.06
CA GLN A 1001 -15.05 -46.73 -55.57
C GLN A 1001 -16.04 -45.88 -54.77
N GLU A 1002 -17.35 -45.97 -55.07
CA GLU A 1002 -18.41 -45.28 -54.34
C GLU A 1002 -18.56 -45.82 -52.91
N GLU A 1003 -18.39 -47.13 -52.70
CA GLU A 1003 -18.38 -47.76 -51.37
C GLU A 1003 -17.12 -47.45 -50.58
N ILE A 1004 -15.96 -47.35 -51.24
CA ILE A 1004 -14.71 -46.88 -50.62
C ILE A 1004 -14.87 -45.44 -50.14
N ASN A 1005 -15.38 -44.54 -51.00
CA ASN A 1005 -15.59 -43.14 -50.64
C ASN A 1005 -16.60 -42.98 -49.51
N LEU A 1006 -17.65 -43.82 -49.48
CA LEU A 1006 -18.64 -43.82 -48.41
C LEU A 1006 -18.02 -44.29 -47.08
N ALA A 1007 -17.22 -45.36 -47.10
CA ALA A 1007 -16.50 -45.83 -45.91
C ALA A 1007 -15.50 -44.80 -45.39
N THR A 1008 -14.75 -44.12 -46.27
CA THR A 1008 -13.85 -43.02 -45.88
C THR A 1008 -14.62 -41.87 -45.23
N THR A 1009 -15.79 -41.50 -45.79
CA THR A 1009 -16.64 -40.45 -45.20
C THR A 1009 -17.08 -40.82 -43.78
N LEU A 1010 -17.42 -42.09 -43.53
CA LEU A 1010 -17.80 -42.57 -42.20
C LEU A 1010 -16.62 -42.61 -41.22
N ALA A 1011 -15.41 -42.92 -41.70
CA ALA A 1011 -14.19 -42.85 -40.91
C ALA A 1011 -13.83 -41.39 -40.51
N ASP A 1012 -14.07 -40.42 -41.38
CA ASP A 1012 -13.91 -38.99 -41.05
C ASP A 1012 -14.90 -38.55 -39.97
N GLN A 1013 -16.15 -39.04 -40.00
CA GLN A 1013 -17.14 -38.74 -38.96
C GLN A 1013 -16.74 -39.37 -37.60
N ALA A 1014 -16.21 -40.59 -37.61
CA ALA A 1014 -15.66 -41.21 -36.40
C ALA A 1014 -14.46 -40.43 -35.85
N SER A 1015 -13.58 -39.93 -36.72
CA SER A 1015 -12.45 -39.06 -36.32
C SER A 1015 -12.93 -37.78 -35.63
N LEU A 1016 -14.00 -37.17 -36.14
CA LEU A 1016 -14.59 -35.98 -35.57
C LEU A 1016 -15.23 -36.25 -34.19
N ALA A 1017 -15.87 -37.42 -34.01
CA ALA A 1017 -16.42 -37.85 -32.72
C ALA A 1017 -15.33 -37.94 -31.64
N ILE A 1018 -14.19 -38.55 -31.98
CA ILE A 1018 -13.04 -38.72 -31.08
C ILE A 1018 -12.43 -37.36 -30.71
N ALA A 1019 -12.24 -36.47 -31.69
CA ALA A 1019 -11.71 -35.13 -31.44
C ALA A 1019 -12.64 -34.27 -30.55
N ASN A 1020 -13.95 -34.36 -30.76
CA ASN A 1020 -14.93 -33.65 -29.93
C ASN A 1020 -14.94 -34.15 -28.48
N ALA A 1021 -14.76 -35.45 -28.25
CA ALA A 1021 -14.65 -36.01 -26.90
C ALA A 1021 -13.39 -35.50 -26.18
N GLN A 1022 -12.25 -35.40 -26.86
CA GLN A 1022 -11.01 -34.85 -26.29
C GLN A 1022 -11.15 -33.37 -25.92
N LEU A 1023 -11.80 -32.56 -26.78
CA LEU A 1023 -12.07 -31.15 -26.50
C LEU A 1023 -12.99 -30.96 -25.29
N ARG A 1024 -13.98 -31.84 -25.10
CA ARG A 1024 -14.85 -31.81 -23.91
C ARG A 1024 -14.07 -32.10 -22.63
N ALA A 1025 -13.18 -33.10 -22.63
CA ALA A 1025 -12.31 -33.38 -21.48
C ALA A 1025 -11.39 -32.18 -21.13
N GLN A 1026 -10.87 -31.49 -22.14
CA GLN A 1026 -10.08 -30.26 -21.96
C GLN A 1026 -10.92 -29.12 -21.35
N ALA A 1027 -12.16 -28.95 -21.79
CA ALA A 1027 -13.08 -27.94 -21.26
C ALA A 1027 -13.44 -28.21 -19.79
N GLU A 1028 -13.58 -29.47 -19.41
CA GLU A 1028 -13.83 -29.90 -18.03
C GLU A 1028 -12.65 -29.58 -17.10
N GLN A 1029 -11.41 -29.77 -17.56
CA GLN A 1029 -10.20 -29.35 -16.80
C GLN A 1029 -10.13 -27.83 -16.61
N ASN A 1030 -10.52 -27.04 -17.62
CA ASN A 1030 -10.56 -25.59 -17.52
C ASN A 1030 -11.64 -25.11 -16.54
N ALA A 1031 -12.79 -25.79 -16.47
CA ALA A 1031 -13.83 -25.51 -15.47
C ALA A 1031 -13.35 -25.80 -14.04
N ILE A 1032 -12.59 -26.89 -13.84
CA ILE A 1032 -11.97 -27.23 -12.54
C ILE A 1032 -10.94 -26.16 -12.12
N ALA A 1033 -10.16 -25.61 -13.07
CA ALA A 1033 -9.20 -24.54 -12.79
C ALA A 1033 -9.88 -23.21 -12.37
N ALA A 1034 -11.01 -22.87 -13.01
CA ALA A 1034 -11.81 -21.70 -12.64
C ALA A 1034 -12.44 -21.84 -11.24
N GLU A 1035 -12.92 -23.04 -10.89
CA GLU A 1035 -13.46 -23.34 -9.56
C GLU A 1035 -12.37 -23.26 -8.47
N ARG A 1036 -11.15 -23.72 -8.76
CA ARG A 1036 -9.97 -23.56 -7.88
C ARG A 1036 -9.65 -22.10 -7.58
N SER A 1037 -9.76 -21.21 -8.57
CA SER A 1037 -9.54 -19.77 -8.36
C SER A 1037 -10.67 -19.08 -7.59
N ARG A 1038 -11.91 -19.59 -7.66
CA ARG A 1038 -13.02 -19.10 -6.82
C ARG A 1038 -12.80 -19.47 -5.36
N LEU A 1039 -12.49 -20.75 -5.09
CA LEU A 1039 -12.21 -21.26 -3.74
C LEU A 1039 -11.04 -20.54 -3.06
N ALA A 1040 -10.00 -20.16 -3.81
CA ALA A 1040 -8.87 -19.37 -3.29
C ALA A 1040 -9.24 -17.93 -2.88
N ARG A 1041 -10.29 -17.35 -3.48
CA ARG A 1041 -10.78 -16.01 -3.13
C ARG A 1041 -11.68 -16.06 -1.91
N ASP A 1042 -12.60 -17.02 -1.87
CA ASP A 1042 -13.44 -17.28 -0.70
C ASP A 1042 -12.59 -17.61 0.55
N LEU A 1043 -11.44 -18.27 0.35
CA LEU A 1043 -10.38 -18.51 1.36
C LEU A 1043 -9.79 -17.22 1.93
N HIS A 1044 -9.45 -16.26 1.06
CA HIS A 1044 -8.88 -14.98 1.49
C HIS A 1044 -9.88 -14.23 2.36
N ASP A 1045 -11.16 -14.24 1.99
CA ASP A 1045 -12.17 -13.44 2.68
C ASP A 1045 -12.54 -14.03 4.06
N ALA A 1046 -12.74 -15.35 4.19
CA ALA A 1046 -13.15 -15.98 5.44
C ALA A 1046 -12.06 -15.99 6.54
N VAL A 1047 -10.82 -16.35 6.17
CA VAL A 1047 -9.69 -16.39 7.11
C VAL A 1047 -9.34 -14.97 7.58
N THR A 1048 -9.39 -13.99 6.67
CA THR A 1048 -9.12 -12.58 7.01
C THR A 1048 -10.15 -12.05 8.00
N GLN A 1049 -11.44 -12.37 7.83
CA GLN A 1049 -12.49 -11.97 8.78
C GLN A 1049 -12.31 -12.58 10.19
N THR A 1050 -11.93 -13.86 10.28
CA THR A 1050 -11.71 -14.52 11.58
C THR A 1050 -10.46 -13.99 12.26
N LEU A 1051 -9.37 -13.75 11.52
CA LEU A 1051 -8.15 -13.14 12.06
C LEU A 1051 -8.39 -11.70 12.52
N PHE A 1052 -9.16 -10.92 11.76
CA PHE A 1052 -9.53 -9.56 12.12
C PHE A 1052 -10.34 -9.51 13.43
N THR A 1053 -11.34 -10.38 13.56
CA THR A 1053 -12.13 -10.50 14.80
C THR A 1053 -11.26 -10.92 15.99
N THR A 1054 -10.32 -11.84 15.77
CA THR A 1054 -9.38 -12.29 16.79
C THR A 1054 -8.45 -11.16 17.24
N SER A 1055 -7.98 -10.33 16.31
CA SER A 1055 -7.15 -9.14 16.61
C SER A 1055 -7.92 -8.14 17.46
N LEU A 1056 -9.16 -7.81 17.10
CA LEU A 1056 -10.00 -6.88 17.86
C LEU A 1056 -10.21 -7.33 19.30
N ILE A 1057 -10.44 -8.64 19.53
CA ILE A 1057 -10.58 -9.18 20.88
C ILE A 1057 -9.23 -9.11 21.62
N ALA A 1058 -8.11 -9.40 20.94
CA ALA A 1058 -6.78 -9.38 21.53
C ALA A 1058 -6.33 -7.97 21.95
N ASP A 1059 -6.65 -6.94 21.15
CA ASP A 1059 -6.29 -5.54 21.41
C ASP A 1059 -6.98 -4.99 22.67
N VAL A 1060 -8.21 -5.44 22.93
CA VAL A 1060 -9.01 -4.99 24.09
C VAL A 1060 -8.84 -5.92 25.30
N LEU A 1061 -8.27 -7.11 25.12
CA LEU A 1061 -8.12 -8.13 26.18
C LEU A 1061 -7.36 -7.62 27.42
N PRO A 1062 -6.24 -6.87 27.33
CA PRO A 1062 -5.54 -6.36 28.51
C PRO A 1062 -6.45 -5.50 29.39
N ARG A 1063 -7.23 -4.60 28.78
CA ARG A 1063 -8.17 -3.71 29.47
C ARG A 1063 -9.33 -4.48 30.12
N ILE A 1064 -9.83 -5.52 29.46
CA ILE A 1064 -10.89 -6.39 30.03
C ILE A 1064 -10.33 -7.21 31.20
N TRP A 1065 -9.08 -7.70 31.08
CA TRP A 1065 -8.44 -8.53 32.10
C TRP A 1065 -8.22 -7.79 33.42
N GLU A 1066 -7.82 -6.53 33.36
CA GLU A 1066 -7.64 -5.67 34.53
C GLU A 1066 -8.96 -5.35 35.23
N ARG A 1067 -10.05 -5.20 34.47
CA ARG A 1067 -11.37 -4.80 34.99
C ARG A 1067 -12.21 -5.98 35.47
N ASN A 1068 -12.14 -7.11 34.77
CA ASN A 1068 -12.88 -8.34 35.07
C ASN A 1068 -12.13 -9.59 34.58
N PRO A 1069 -11.31 -10.23 35.44
CA PRO A 1069 -10.53 -11.42 35.08
C PRO A 1069 -11.36 -12.61 34.59
N GLU A 1070 -12.61 -12.77 35.05
CA GLU A 1070 -13.51 -13.83 34.58
C GLU A 1070 -13.92 -13.61 33.12
N GLU A 1071 -14.26 -12.37 32.76
CA GLU A 1071 -14.61 -12.01 31.38
C GLU A 1071 -13.36 -12.05 30.48
N GLY A 1072 -12.20 -11.66 31.00
CA GLY A 1072 -10.91 -11.82 30.33
C GLY A 1072 -10.61 -13.29 29.99
N ARG A 1073 -10.84 -14.22 30.93
CA ARG A 1073 -10.70 -15.67 30.65
C ARG A 1073 -11.66 -16.17 29.58
N LYS A 1074 -12.91 -15.70 29.55
CA LYS A 1074 -13.87 -16.04 28.48
C LYS A 1074 -13.43 -15.52 27.12
N ARG A 1075 -12.95 -14.28 27.03
CA ARG A 1075 -12.43 -13.68 25.79
C ARG A 1075 -11.15 -14.37 25.30
N LEU A 1076 -10.26 -14.76 26.21
CA LEU A 1076 -9.07 -15.54 25.88
C LEU A 1076 -9.44 -16.94 25.34
N GLU A 1077 -10.43 -17.61 25.93
CA GLU A 1077 -10.93 -18.88 25.41
C GLU A 1077 -11.61 -18.72 24.05
N GLN A 1078 -12.32 -17.60 23.84
CA GLN A 1078 -12.91 -17.24 22.55
C GLN A 1078 -11.85 -17.03 21.46
N ILE A 1079 -10.75 -16.32 21.76
CA ILE A 1079 -9.58 -16.22 20.87
C ILE A 1079 -9.05 -17.62 20.56
N ARG A 1080 -8.83 -18.46 21.58
CA ARG A 1080 -8.31 -19.82 21.40
C ARG A 1080 -9.20 -20.67 20.48
N GLN A 1081 -10.52 -20.53 20.58
CA GLN A 1081 -11.48 -21.21 19.73
C GLN A 1081 -11.46 -20.67 18.30
N LEU A 1082 -11.47 -19.35 18.10
CA LEU A 1082 -11.41 -18.72 16.78
C LEU A 1082 -10.12 -19.08 16.03
N THR A 1083 -8.96 -19.01 16.68
CA THR A 1083 -7.67 -19.36 16.06
C THR A 1083 -7.60 -20.85 15.70
N ARG A 1084 -8.12 -21.74 16.56
CA ARG A 1084 -8.20 -23.17 16.24
C ARG A 1084 -9.20 -23.46 15.12
N GLY A 1085 -10.32 -22.74 15.07
CA GLY A 1085 -11.30 -22.79 14.00
C GLY A 1085 -10.68 -22.40 12.65
N ALA A 1086 -10.01 -21.25 12.59
CA ALA A 1086 -9.32 -20.78 11.37
C ALA A 1086 -8.23 -21.75 10.89
N LEU A 1087 -7.46 -22.33 11.81
CA LEU A 1087 -6.46 -23.36 11.48
C LEU A 1087 -7.10 -24.66 10.97
N ALA A 1088 -8.23 -25.08 11.55
CA ALA A 1088 -8.98 -26.25 11.09
C ALA A 1088 -9.63 -26.01 9.71
N GLU A 1089 -10.09 -24.80 9.44
CA GLU A 1089 -10.66 -24.38 8.16
C GLU A 1089 -9.60 -24.39 7.04
N MET A 1090 -8.43 -23.80 7.29
CA MET A 1090 -7.30 -23.87 6.35
C MET A 1090 -6.88 -25.32 6.06
N ARG A 1091 -6.86 -26.20 7.08
CA ARG A 1091 -6.52 -27.62 6.89
C ARG A 1091 -7.59 -28.37 6.09
N THR A 1092 -8.86 -28.11 6.36
CA THR A 1092 -9.99 -28.70 5.62
C THR A 1092 -9.93 -28.30 4.14
N LEU A 1093 -9.63 -27.05 3.84
CA LEU A 1093 -9.50 -26.55 2.46
C LEU A 1093 -8.26 -27.09 1.73
N LEU A 1094 -7.14 -27.28 2.44
CA LEU A 1094 -5.96 -27.96 1.88
C LEU A 1094 -6.28 -29.42 1.48
N LEU A 1095 -7.13 -30.11 2.25
CA LEU A 1095 -7.63 -31.44 1.89
C LEU A 1095 -8.53 -31.41 0.64
N GLU A 1096 -9.24 -30.31 0.37
CA GLU A 1096 -10.04 -30.15 -0.86
C GLU A 1096 -9.19 -29.86 -2.09
N LEU A 1097 -8.08 -29.15 -1.92
CA LEU A 1097 -7.12 -28.84 -2.99
C LEU A 1097 -6.24 -30.05 -3.36
N ARG A 1098 -6.10 -31.04 -2.46
CA ARG A 1098 -5.38 -32.31 -2.67
C ARG A 1098 -6.24 -33.52 -2.29
N PRO A 1099 -7.09 -34.03 -3.21
CA PRO A 1099 -7.98 -35.16 -2.94
C PRO A 1099 -7.26 -36.42 -2.43
N ALA A 1100 -6.01 -36.64 -2.82
CA ALA A 1100 -5.19 -37.77 -2.35
C ALA A 1100 -4.95 -37.77 -0.82
N SER A 1101 -4.98 -36.61 -0.17
CA SER A 1101 -4.80 -36.52 1.29
C SER A 1101 -6.03 -36.96 2.09
N LEU A 1102 -7.21 -37.02 1.45
CA LEU A 1102 -8.44 -37.56 2.07
C LEU A 1102 -8.38 -39.08 2.25
N THR A 1103 -7.51 -39.77 1.52
CA THR A 1103 -7.30 -41.22 1.65
C THR A 1103 -6.16 -41.59 2.61
N GLU A 1104 -5.28 -40.63 2.93
CA GLU A 1104 -4.12 -40.83 3.83
C GLU A 1104 -4.47 -40.64 5.32
N THR A 1105 -5.54 -39.90 5.62
CA THR A 1105 -5.97 -39.57 6.99
C THR A 1105 -7.20 -40.41 7.37
N ASN A 1106 -7.28 -40.95 8.58
CA ASN A 1106 -8.44 -41.74 9.03
C ASN A 1106 -9.73 -40.89 9.07
N LEU A 1107 -10.87 -41.46 8.65
CA LEU A 1107 -12.20 -40.83 8.70
C LEU A 1107 -12.53 -40.20 10.06
N ALA A 1108 -12.16 -40.83 11.17
CA ALA A 1108 -12.40 -40.30 12.51
C ALA A 1108 -11.76 -38.92 12.74
N ASP A 1109 -10.51 -38.75 12.30
CA ASP A 1109 -9.79 -37.49 12.42
C ASP A 1109 -10.34 -36.45 11.45
N LEU A 1110 -10.71 -36.88 10.23
CA LEU A 1110 -11.35 -36.03 9.24
C LEU A 1110 -12.69 -35.47 9.74
N VAL A 1111 -13.53 -36.29 10.37
CA VAL A 1111 -14.81 -35.87 10.96
C VAL A 1111 -14.57 -34.92 12.14
N ARG A 1112 -13.60 -35.19 13.03
CA ARG A 1112 -13.26 -34.27 14.13
C ARG A 1112 -12.78 -32.91 13.61
N GLN A 1113 -11.95 -32.90 12.57
CA GLN A 1113 -11.47 -31.67 11.94
C GLN A 1113 -12.61 -30.88 11.28
N LEU A 1114 -13.47 -31.57 10.54
CA LEU A 1114 -14.66 -31.01 9.89
C LEU A 1114 -15.61 -30.36 10.92
N SER A 1115 -15.86 -31.02 12.04
CA SER A 1115 -16.72 -30.50 13.12
C SER A 1115 -16.10 -29.29 13.83
N LEU A 1116 -14.77 -29.27 14.03
CA LEU A 1116 -14.06 -28.11 14.58
C LEU A 1116 -14.11 -26.90 13.65
N ALA A 1117 -13.89 -27.11 12.35
CA ALA A 1117 -14.01 -26.06 11.34
C ALA A 1117 -15.44 -25.51 11.26
N PHE A 1118 -16.45 -26.39 11.30
CA PHE A 1118 -17.86 -26.00 11.34
C PHE A 1118 -18.18 -25.12 12.56
N THR A 1119 -17.75 -25.54 13.76
CA THR A 1119 -17.97 -24.80 15.00
C THR A 1119 -17.34 -23.41 14.94
N GLY A 1120 -16.11 -23.30 14.41
CA GLY A 1120 -15.43 -22.01 14.24
C GLY A 1120 -16.21 -21.04 13.34
N ARG A 1121 -16.77 -21.55 12.25
CA ARG A 1121 -17.49 -20.74 11.25
C ARG A 1121 -18.90 -20.32 11.69
N THR A 1122 -19.65 -21.21 12.33
CA THR A 1122 -21.08 -20.97 12.63
C THR A 1122 -21.34 -20.59 14.08
N GLN A 1123 -20.35 -20.75 14.97
CA GLN A 1123 -20.51 -20.65 16.43
C GLN A 1123 -21.53 -21.65 17.01
N ILE A 1124 -21.96 -22.65 16.24
CA ILE A 1124 -22.85 -23.72 16.71
C ILE A 1124 -21.98 -24.86 17.27
N PRO A 1125 -22.13 -25.24 18.55
CA PRO A 1125 -21.36 -26.32 19.15
C PRO A 1125 -21.70 -27.67 18.51
N VAL A 1126 -20.66 -28.43 18.15
CA VAL A 1126 -20.77 -29.79 17.62
C VAL A 1126 -20.21 -30.80 18.62
N GLU A 1127 -21.06 -31.74 19.06
CA GLU A 1127 -20.63 -32.88 19.88
C GLU A 1127 -20.22 -34.05 18.98
N VAL A 1128 -18.95 -34.46 19.05
CA VAL A 1128 -18.42 -35.55 18.21
C VAL A 1128 -18.16 -36.79 19.05
N SER A 1129 -18.92 -37.86 18.79
CA SER A 1129 -18.67 -39.19 19.36
C SER A 1129 -18.10 -40.13 18.31
N VAL A 1130 -16.94 -40.72 18.59
CA VAL A 1130 -16.31 -41.73 17.74
C VAL A 1130 -16.06 -42.98 18.56
N GLU A 1131 -16.71 -44.09 18.20
CA GLU A 1131 -16.68 -45.37 18.91
C GLU A 1131 -16.14 -46.46 17.96
N GLY A 1132 -14.83 -46.70 18.00
CA GLY A 1132 -14.16 -47.73 17.17
C GLY A 1132 -13.00 -47.17 16.32
N ASN A 1133 -12.22 -48.07 15.70
CA ASN A 1133 -11.20 -47.72 14.70
C ASN A 1133 -11.57 -48.40 13.38
N PHE A 1134 -11.91 -47.61 12.37
CA PHE A 1134 -12.49 -48.08 11.13
C PHE A 1134 -11.41 -48.20 10.05
N VAL A 1135 -11.32 -49.36 9.40
CA VAL A 1135 -10.51 -49.53 8.19
C VAL A 1135 -11.49 -49.61 7.03
N LEU A 1136 -11.59 -48.52 6.27
CA LEU A 1136 -12.55 -48.37 5.17
C LEU A 1136 -11.81 -48.40 3.82
N PRO A 1137 -12.44 -48.94 2.75
CA PRO A 1137 -11.97 -48.71 1.40
C PRO A 1137 -11.87 -47.20 1.11
N PRO A 1138 -10.86 -46.74 0.36
CA PRO A 1138 -10.64 -45.32 0.07
C PRO A 1138 -11.90 -44.60 -0.45
N ASP A 1139 -12.63 -45.23 -1.36
CA ASP A 1139 -13.83 -44.67 -1.98
C ASP A 1139 -14.98 -44.50 -0.97
N VAL A 1140 -15.11 -45.44 -0.02
CA VAL A 1140 -16.12 -45.38 1.06
C VAL A 1140 -15.77 -44.28 2.05
N GLN A 1141 -14.49 -44.17 2.43
CA GLN A 1141 -14.01 -43.12 3.34
C GLN A 1141 -14.26 -41.72 2.77
N VAL A 1142 -13.85 -41.50 1.52
CA VAL A 1142 -14.06 -40.21 0.84
C VAL A 1142 -15.56 -39.90 0.76
N THR A 1143 -16.38 -40.91 0.44
CA THR A 1143 -17.83 -40.73 0.32
C THR A 1143 -18.49 -40.38 1.66
N LEU A 1144 -18.19 -41.10 2.74
CA LEU A 1144 -18.72 -40.80 4.07
C LEU A 1144 -18.27 -39.42 4.57
N TYR A 1145 -17.02 -39.03 4.32
CA TYR A 1145 -16.54 -37.69 4.63
C TYR A 1145 -17.33 -36.60 3.88
N ARG A 1146 -17.57 -36.78 2.58
CA ARG A 1146 -18.35 -35.84 1.76
C ARG A 1146 -19.81 -35.76 2.18
N ILE A 1147 -20.38 -36.87 2.64
CA ILE A 1147 -21.74 -36.88 3.21
C ILE A 1147 -21.77 -36.10 4.52
N ALA A 1148 -20.82 -36.32 5.44
CA ALA A 1148 -20.73 -35.55 6.69
C ALA A 1148 -20.60 -34.04 6.43
N GLN A 1149 -19.80 -33.67 5.43
CA GLN A 1149 -19.60 -32.27 5.01
C GLN A 1149 -20.90 -31.63 4.52
N GLU A 1150 -21.62 -32.31 3.63
CA GLU A 1150 -22.87 -31.79 3.09
C GLU A 1150 -23.96 -31.67 4.17
N LEU A 1151 -24.02 -32.65 5.09
CA LEU A 1151 -24.97 -32.63 6.20
C LEU A 1151 -24.71 -31.44 7.14
N LEU A 1152 -23.47 -31.20 7.54
CA LEU A 1152 -23.14 -30.02 8.33
C LEU A 1152 -23.44 -28.72 7.57
N ASN A 1153 -23.18 -28.66 6.26
CA ASN A 1153 -23.49 -27.48 5.45
C ASN A 1153 -25.00 -27.20 5.38
N ASN A 1154 -25.80 -28.26 5.27
CA ASN A 1154 -27.26 -28.17 5.34
C ASN A 1154 -27.73 -27.65 6.69
N VAL A 1155 -27.12 -28.09 7.79
CA VAL A 1155 -27.44 -27.55 9.12
C VAL A 1155 -27.19 -26.04 9.18
N ALA A 1156 -26.03 -25.57 8.72
CA ALA A 1156 -25.71 -24.14 8.70
C ALA A 1156 -26.69 -23.30 7.87
N LYS A 1157 -27.10 -23.81 6.70
CA LYS A 1157 -27.94 -23.06 5.77
C LYS A 1157 -29.43 -23.13 6.10
N HIS A 1158 -29.88 -24.25 6.65
CA HIS A 1158 -31.30 -24.59 6.66
C HIS A 1158 -31.85 -24.94 8.04
N ALA A 1159 -31.06 -25.38 9.01
CA ALA A 1159 -31.61 -25.92 10.26
C ALA A 1159 -31.95 -24.86 11.32
N GLN A 1160 -31.28 -23.70 11.35
CA GLN A 1160 -31.35 -22.76 12.50
C GLN A 1160 -31.10 -23.46 13.85
N ALA A 1161 -30.22 -24.47 13.85
CA ALA A 1161 -29.91 -25.27 15.03
C ALA A 1161 -29.06 -24.48 16.03
N THR A 1162 -29.23 -24.77 17.32
CA THR A 1162 -28.37 -24.26 18.40
C THR A 1162 -27.36 -25.30 18.88
N GLN A 1163 -27.52 -26.57 18.50
CA GLN A 1163 -26.59 -27.65 18.79
C GLN A 1163 -26.64 -28.75 17.72
N VAL A 1164 -25.50 -29.38 17.46
CA VAL A 1164 -25.36 -30.49 16.51
C VAL A 1164 -24.61 -31.63 17.19
N SER A 1165 -24.93 -32.88 16.85
CA SER A 1165 -24.12 -34.04 17.19
C SER A 1165 -23.74 -34.85 15.96
N VAL A 1166 -22.49 -35.30 15.93
CA VAL A 1166 -21.95 -36.18 14.89
C VAL A 1166 -21.45 -37.45 15.56
N LYS A 1167 -22.04 -38.59 15.20
CA LYS A 1167 -21.67 -39.91 15.71
C LYS A 1167 -21.08 -40.77 14.59
N LEU A 1168 -19.91 -41.34 14.83
CA LEU A 1168 -19.28 -42.36 14.00
C LEU A 1168 -19.06 -43.61 14.84
N SER A 1169 -19.76 -44.71 14.56
CA SER A 1169 -19.71 -45.93 15.39
C SER A 1169 -19.98 -47.18 14.58
N GLU A 1170 -19.54 -48.34 15.07
CA GLU A 1170 -19.96 -49.64 14.53
C GLU A 1170 -21.22 -50.13 15.26
N VAL A 1171 -22.29 -50.43 14.50
CA VAL A 1171 -23.56 -50.93 15.04
C VAL A 1171 -23.99 -52.17 14.24
N ASN A 1172 -24.13 -53.31 14.92
CA ASN A 1172 -24.53 -54.59 14.30
C ASN A 1172 -23.65 -55.03 13.09
N GLY A 1173 -22.35 -54.71 13.10
CA GLY A 1173 -21.42 -55.04 12.00
C GLY A 1173 -21.46 -54.07 10.81
N GLN A 1174 -22.22 -52.97 10.92
CA GLN A 1174 -22.25 -51.87 9.95
C GLN A 1174 -21.54 -50.64 10.52
N ILE A 1175 -20.90 -49.86 9.65
CA ILE A 1175 -20.36 -48.55 10.02
C ILE A 1175 -21.46 -47.51 9.88
N LEU A 1176 -21.78 -46.85 10.98
CA LEU A 1176 -22.79 -45.79 11.09
C LEU A 1176 -22.12 -44.41 11.16
N LEU A 1177 -22.43 -43.55 10.19
CA LEU A 1177 -22.24 -42.11 10.27
C LEU A 1177 -23.59 -41.44 10.50
N GLN A 1178 -23.75 -40.74 11.62
CA GLN A 1178 -24.99 -40.06 11.97
C GLN A 1178 -24.74 -38.59 12.29
N VAL A 1179 -25.57 -37.70 11.75
CA VAL A 1179 -25.59 -36.26 12.07
C VAL A 1179 -26.99 -35.89 12.55
N CYS A 1180 -27.07 -35.28 13.73
CA CYS A 1180 -28.33 -34.79 14.30
C CYS A 1180 -28.24 -33.31 14.62
N ASP A 1181 -29.30 -32.56 14.35
CA ASP A 1181 -29.47 -31.17 14.77
C ASP A 1181 -30.77 -30.97 15.54
N ASN A 1182 -30.81 -29.94 16.40
CA ASN A 1182 -31.99 -29.56 17.18
C ASN A 1182 -32.77 -28.37 16.55
N GLY A 1183 -32.60 -28.15 15.25
CA GLY A 1183 -33.16 -27.03 14.52
C GLY A 1183 -34.65 -27.18 14.21
N LYS A 1184 -35.12 -26.39 13.23
CA LYS A 1184 -36.54 -26.33 12.87
C LYS A 1184 -37.11 -27.57 12.18
N GLY A 1185 -36.27 -28.51 11.74
CA GLY A 1185 -36.67 -29.68 10.96
C GLY A 1185 -37.49 -29.35 9.70
N PHE A 1186 -37.97 -30.37 8.99
CA PHE A 1186 -38.82 -30.22 7.80
C PHE A 1186 -39.69 -31.45 7.56
N ASP A 1187 -40.72 -31.30 6.73
CA ASP A 1187 -41.56 -32.42 6.28
C ASP A 1187 -40.90 -33.13 5.10
N ILE A 1188 -40.55 -34.40 5.29
CA ILE A 1188 -39.84 -35.23 4.30
C ILE A 1188 -40.68 -35.43 3.03
N GLU A 1189 -42.01 -35.53 3.13
CA GLU A 1189 -42.87 -35.79 1.97
C GLU A 1189 -43.12 -34.53 1.13
N ALA A 1190 -42.91 -33.33 1.70
CA ALA A 1190 -43.14 -32.05 1.03
C ALA A 1190 -41.91 -31.51 0.28
N VAL A 1191 -40.73 -32.13 0.42
CA VAL A 1191 -39.47 -31.65 -0.20
C VAL A 1191 -39.20 -32.38 -1.53
N PRO A 1192 -39.09 -31.65 -2.66
CA PRO A 1192 -38.72 -32.25 -3.95
C PRO A 1192 -37.39 -32.99 -3.86
N SER A 1193 -37.25 -34.12 -4.57
CA SER A 1193 -36.11 -35.04 -4.50
C SER A 1193 -34.72 -34.44 -4.77
N GLY A 1194 -34.64 -33.19 -5.25
CA GLY A 1194 -33.40 -32.44 -5.47
C GLY A 1194 -33.18 -31.20 -4.57
N HIS A 1195 -34.06 -30.92 -3.60
CA HIS A 1195 -33.90 -29.80 -2.68
C HIS A 1195 -33.16 -30.21 -1.39
N MET A 1196 -32.43 -29.26 -0.79
CA MET A 1196 -31.58 -29.45 0.41
C MET A 1196 -30.46 -30.50 0.26
N GLY A 1197 -29.99 -30.77 -0.97
CA GLY A 1197 -28.86 -31.68 -1.21
C GLY A 1197 -29.12 -33.16 -0.92
N LEU A 1198 -30.33 -33.53 -0.47
CA LEU A 1198 -30.67 -34.91 -0.07
C LEU A 1198 -30.61 -35.91 -1.23
N GLY A 1199 -30.93 -35.48 -2.46
CA GLY A 1199 -30.77 -36.30 -3.67
C GLY A 1199 -29.31 -36.68 -3.93
N ILE A 1200 -28.39 -35.72 -3.77
CA ILE A 1200 -26.95 -35.92 -3.95
C ILE A 1200 -26.40 -36.81 -2.82
N ILE A 1201 -26.85 -36.61 -1.58
CA ILE A 1201 -26.45 -37.45 -0.44
C ILE A 1201 -26.90 -38.90 -0.66
N ARG A 1202 -28.14 -39.11 -1.16
CA ARG A 1202 -28.68 -40.44 -1.48
C ARG A 1202 -27.92 -41.10 -2.63
N GLU A 1203 -27.59 -40.36 -3.68
CA GLU A 1203 -26.79 -40.85 -4.81
C GLU A 1203 -25.38 -41.28 -4.36
N ARG A 1204 -24.72 -40.44 -3.54
CA ARG A 1204 -23.41 -40.77 -2.94
C ARG A 1204 -23.47 -42.00 -2.04
N ALA A 1205 -24.46 -42.10 -1.14
CA ALA A 1205 -24.63 -43.28 -0.29
C ALA A 1205 -24.84 -44.55 -1.12
N THR A 1206 -25.70 -44.49 -2.15
CA THR A 1206 -25.98 -45.62 -3.05
C THR A 1206 -24.74 -46.04 -3.84
N SER A 1207 -23.89 -45.10 -4.26
CA SER A 1207 -22.68 -45.38 -5.05
C SER A 1207 -21.65 -46.27 -4.34
N VAL A 1208 -21.65 -46.29 -3.00
CA VAL A 1208 -20.76 -47.11 -2.17
C VAL A 1208 -21.49 -48.25 -1.46
N GLY A 1209 -22.74 -48.53 -1.85
CA GLY A 1209 -23.57 -49.57 -1.23
C GLY A 1209 -24.05 -49.25 0.19
N ALA A 1210 -24.03 -47.98 0.61
CA ALA A 1210 -24.53 -47.55 1.90
C ALA A 1210 -26.02 -47.19 1.85
N THR A 1211 -26.75 -47.48 2.93
CA THR A 1211 -28.16 -47.10 3.09
C THR A 1211 -28.30 -45.81 3.87
N LEU A 1212 -29.11 -44.88 3.36
CA LEU A 1212 -29.41 -43.58 3.97
C LEU A 1212 -30.79 -43.61 4.64
N ASP A 1213 -30.82 -43.25 5.92
CA ASP A 1213 -32.03 -43.03 6.71
C ASP A 1213 -32.12 -41.55 7.13
N VAL A 1214 -33.29 -40.94 6.96
CA VAL A 1214 -33.54 -39.52 7.23
C VAL A 1214 -34.82 -39.40 8.03
N GLU A 1215 -34.70 -38.84 9.23
CA GLU A 1215 -35.81 -38.51 10.12
C GLU A 1215 -35.83 -37.00 10.33
N SER A 1216 -36.94 -36.34 10.01
CA SER A 1216 -37.12 -34.91 10.25
C SER A 1216 -38.59 -34.62 10.47
N ARG A 1217 -38.89 -33.70 11.38
CA ARG A 1217 -40.24 -33.20 11.62
C ARG A 1217 -40.19 -31.69 11.82
N PRO A 1218 -41.14 -30.92 11.27
CA PRO A 1218 -41.23 -29.50 11.56
C PRO A 1218 -41.32 -29.26 13.09
N GLY A 1219 -40.34 -28.54 13.63
CA GLY A 1219 -40.19 -28.19 15.04
C GLY A 1219 -39.32 -29.14 15.89
N ASP A 1220 -38.81 -30.25 15.35
CA ASP A 1220 -38.20 -31.34 16.13
C ASP A 1220 -36.81 -31.78 15.63
N GLY A 1221 -36.10 -30.89 14.91
CA GLY A 1221 -34.76 -31.16 14.38
C GLY A 1221 -34.71 -32.14 13.20
N THR A 1222 -33.48 -32.49 12.78
CA THR A 1222 -33.22 -33.49 11.73
C THR A 1222 -32.17 -34.48 12.19
N ARG A 1223 -32.41 -35.76 11.94
CA ARG A 1223 -31.45 -36.85 12.09
C ARG A 1223 -31.22 -37.51 10.75
N VAL A 1224 -29.96 -37.58 10.33
CA VAL A 1224 -29.56 -38.32 9.14
C VAL A 1224 -28.53 -39.37 9.51
N ALA A 1225 -28.81 -40.63 9.16
CA ALA A 1225 -27.97 -41.78 9.44
C ALA A 1225 -27.60 -42.50 8.15
N VAL A 1226 -26.32 -42.81 7.98
CA VAL A 1226 -25.78 -43.56 6.86
C VAL A 1226 -25.15 -44.84 7.40
N TYR A 1227 -25.62 -45.99 6.91
CA TYR A 1227 -25.13 -47.31 7.29
C TYR A 1227 -24.39 -47.93 6.11
N TRP A 1228 -23.18 -48.40 6.34
CA TRP A 1228 -22.40 -49.13 5.34
C TRP A 1228 -22.12 -50.56 5.81
N ASP A 1229 -22.55 -51.53 4.99
CA ASP A 1229 -22.34 -52.97 5.21
C ASP A 1229 -20.92 -53.35 4.79
N GLY A 1230 -20.06 -53.68 5.75
CA GLY A 1230 -18.67 -54.10 5.51
C GLY A 1230 -18.51 -55.50 4.91
N ILE A 1231 -19.32 -55.89 3.93
CA ILE A 1231 -19.21 -57.20 3.27
C ILE A 1231 -18.26 -57.12 2.09
N ILE A 1232 -17.04 -57.66 2.27
CA ILE A 1232 -16.19 -58.13 1.17
C ILE A 1232 -16.90 -59.34 0.54
N GLN A 1233 -17.44 -59.20 -0.67
CA GLN A 1233 -17.76 -60.35 -1.53
C GLN A 1233 -16.57 -60.62 -2.46
N GLU A 1234 -16.01 -61.82 -2.35
CA GLU A 1234 -15.11 -62.40 -3.35
C GLU A 1234 -15.86 -62.57 -4.69
N SER A 1235 -15.36 -61.94 -5.76
CA SER A 1235 -15.26 -62.51 -7.11
C SER A 1235 -14.33 -61.67 -7.98
#